data_AF-F4XQ36-F1
#
_entry.id   AF-F4XQ36-F1
#
_cell.length_a   1.000
_cell.length_b   1.000
_cell.length_c   1.000
_cell.angle_alpha   90.00
_cell.angle_beta   90.00
_cell.angle_gamma   90.00
#
_symmetry.space_group_name_H-M   'P 1'
#
loop_
_entity.id
_entity.type
_entity.pdbx_description
1 polymer ?
#
loop_
_entity_poly.entity_id
_entity_poly.type
_entity_poly.pdbx_seq_one_letter_code
_entity_poly.pdbx_strand_id
1 'polypeptide(L)'
;MYQQVLDQGSLAADGSEEQTELRLSGLVVERDGYLKVNNRIYGSVFDSDWVKQELARLRPYSEAFTAWVESGCKDEARLLRGVALENAQAWARGKSLSDLDYQFLAAGQELDRRVLAEESRILAKANDTLTEAQQKAKRTILIGGISLGLFSVVAIIIAMITAEKIQEAKTGARLEQQGVNILRRLPGDNGYYGNRELLYSAMETGQQLFNIVKDGRPLDNYPAISPIYALQQSLSKFREKRIFRGHQDWVRSVSFSPDGKTLATASADNTVRVWDLQGNQLALLKGHQGSVRSVSFSPDGKMLATASDSTMLTEDKTEDTTVRVWDLQGNPLAVLRGHEGWVRSVSFSPDGKTLATASDKTVRVWDLEGNQLALLKGHRFWVNSVSFSRDGKTLATASFDNTIILWDLQGNPLVMLRGHQDSVNSLSFNRNGKRLATASSDSTIRLWDLQGNPLAVLRGHQGSVNSLSFSPDGKTLATASSDRTVRLWNSKGNQLALFQGYRRSVNSVSFSPDGKALAMALSDGTVRFWDLQGNRLGLSQGYQDRVNRRSVISISFSSDAKMLATESDDHTVRLWDLQGNRLVLLKGYRRSVNSVSFSRDGKTLATVSYDKTVRLWDLQGKQLALLKGHQGSIESVSFSRDGKTLATASEDKTVRLWDLQGNPLAVLRGHQNSVISVRFSRDGQMLATASEDKTVRLWDLQGNPLAVLRGHQPSVKSISFSRDGKTLATASYDKTVRLWDLQGNQLALLKGHEGSVNSVSFSRDGKTLATASEDKTVRLWDLQGNPLAVLRGHQNSVISVRFSRDGQMLATASEDKTVRLWDLQGNPLAVLRGHQPSVKSVSFSPDGKMLATTSGRTVRLRQVEDLGEMLARGCKLLEDYFVENFEALETLTTCQDLVDKVAVSPGLVKQGETLAKEGDVDGAIAKFQKAKEWNPELELNPEIKAKQLAAPGKVKQGDNLAKQGKIAQAISTYKEAQQLDPNLEISSQSWNYICYFGSLHGYATNVMDICEKAVAKEPENGLLKEGRGLARALTGDTAGAISDFQAFLEWIDQRYSSMGNHGRIPGLQSYKKQQQQWIDELRAGKNPFTEEVLKSLRVFGTFDTRAQTFIRRSSINFRGSIGVPEQRNERNDLTIKGDVFIF
;
A
#
# COMPACT_ATOMS: atom_id res chain seq x y z
N MET A 1 -33.46 3.03 27.47
CA MET A 1 -33.78 3.33 28.89
C MET A 1 -33.93 4.82 29.19
N TYR A 2 -32.89 5.67 29.18
CA TYR A 2 -33.08 7.09 29.54
C TYR A 2 -34.10 7.82 28.65
N GLN A 3 -34.06 7.55 27.34
CA GLN A 3 -35.08 8.04 26.40
C GLN A 3 -36.51 7.62 26.81
N GLN A 4 -36.71 6.37 27.24
CA GLN A 4 -38.02 5.87 27.69
C GLN A 4 -38.46 6.56 28.99
N VAL A 5 -37.54 6.87 29.91
CA VAL A 5 -37.85 7.65 31.12
C VAL A 5 -38.29 9.07 30.78
N LEU A 6 -37.70 9.68 29.74
CA LEU A 6 -38.13 11.01 29.25
C LEU A 6 -39.48 10.95 28.53
N ASP A 7 -39.71 9.94 27.70
CA ASP A 7 -40.93 9.81 26.88
C ASP A 7 -42.15 9.39 27.73
N GLN A 8 -41.95 8.54 28.73
CA GLN A 8 -43.03 7.98 29.58
C GLN A 8 -43.13 8.65 30.96
N GLY A 9 -42.19 9.54 31.29
CA GLY A 9 -42.09 10.22 32.59
C GLY A 9 -41.57 9.36 33.74
N SER A 10 -41.67 8.02 33.64
CA SER A 10 -41.11 7.05 34.59
C SER A 10 -41.02 5.66 33.97
N LEU A 11 -40.04 4.85 34.39
CA LEU A 11 -39.87 3.45 33.97
C LEU A 11 -39.83 2.53 35.21
N ALA A 12 -40.49 1.37 35.20
CA ALA A 12 -40.47 0.46 36.35
C ALA A 12 -39.04 0.01 36.67
N ALA A 13 -38.67 0.03 37.96
CA ALA A 13 -37.36 -0.42 38.40
C ALA A 13 -37.33 -1.95 38.47
N ASP A 14 -36.49 -2.57 37.65
CA ASP A 14 -36.37 -4.04 37.54
C ASP A 14 -35.06 -4.59 38.12
N GLY A 15 -34.13 -3.71 38.51
CA GLY A 15 -32.85 -4.09 39.12
C GLY A 15 -31.83 -4.66 38.14
N SER A 16 -32.06 -4.56 36.82
CA SER A 16 -31.08 -4.95 35.81
C SER A 16 -29.76 -4.19 35.93
N GLU A 17 -28.69 -4.80 35.43
CA GLU A 17 -27.33 -4.22 35.45
C GLU A 17 -27.31 -2.86 34.74
N GLU A 18 -28.05 -2.75 33.64
CA GLU A 18 -28.15 -1.53 32.84
C GLU A 18 -28.97 -0.42 33.53
N GLN A 19 -30.02 -0.78 34.29
CA GLN A 19 -30.73 0.19 35.14
C GLN A 19 -29.83 0.68 36.28
N THR A 20 -28.96 -0.21 36.79
CA THR A 20 -27.99 0.13 37.84
C THR A 20 -26.93 1.10 37.31
N GLU A 21 -26.36 0.85 36.13
CA GLU A 21 -25.44 1.79 35.46
C GLU A 21 -26.09 3.14 35.17
N LEU A 22 -27.34 3.15 34.70
CA LEU A 22 -28.06 4.39 34.41
C LEU A 22 -28.32 5.20 35.69
N ARG A 23 -28.58 4.56 36.83
CA ARG A 23 -28.68 5.24 38.13
C ARG A 23 -27.33 5.78 38.60
N LEU A 24 -26.25 5.02 38.42
CA LEU A 24 -24.90 5.44 38.77
C LEU A 24 -24.42 6.66 37.96
N SER A 25 -24.98 6.87 36.76
CA SER A 25 -24.74 8.10 35.98
C SER A 25 -25.29 9.38 36.63
N GLY A 26 -26.22 9.26 37.60
CA GLY A 26 -26.86 10.38 38.28
C GLY A 26 -27.99 11.07 37.49
N LEU A 27 -28.26 10.64 36.25
CA LEU A 27 -29.32 11.19 35.39
C LEU A 27 -30.73 10.79 35.86
N VAL A 28 -30.86 9.60 36.44
CA VAL A 28 -32.12 9.08 36.99
C VAL A 28 -31.95 8.63 38.43
N VAL A 29 -33.06 8.64 39.17
CA VAL A 29 -33.17 8.15 40.53
C VAL A 29 -34.36 7.21 40.63
N GLU A 30 -34.23 6.16 41.44
CA GLU A 30 -35.35 5.29 41.77
C GLU A 30 -36.21 5.95 42.86
N ARG A 31 -37.51 6.13 42.60
CA ARG A 31 -38.51 6.57 43.58
C ARG A 31 -39.79 5.75 43.40
N ASP A 32 -40.28 5.19 44.50
CA ASP A 32 -41.51 4.40 44.55
C ASP A 32 -41.51 3.18 43.60
N GLY A 33 -40.35 2.56 43.39
CA GLY A 33 -40.20 1.42 42.46
C GLY A 33 -40.16 1.81 40.97
N TYR A 34 -39.96 3.09 40.66
CA TYR A 34 -39.79 3.59 39.28
C TYR A 34 -38.55 4.47 39.13
N LEU A 35 -37.83 4.33 38.02
CA LEU A 35 -36.80 5.26 37.57
C LEU A 35 -37.44 6.54 37.04
N LYS A 36 -37.06 7.68 37.63
CA LYS A 36 -37.47 9.02 37.23
C LYS A 36 -36.24 9.90 37.03
N VAL A 37 -36.34 10.94 36.19
CA VAL A 37 -35.26 11.92 36.02
C VAL A 37 -34.93 12.56 37.36
N ASN A 38 -33.64 12.59 37.73
CA ASN A 38 -33.20 12.91 39.08
C ASN A 38 -33.61 14.34 39.53
N ASN A 39 -33.53 15.32 38.61
CA ASN A 39 -34.02 16.68 38.83
C ASN A 39 -34.42 17.35 37.49
N ARG A 40 -35.28 18.36 37.55
CA ARG A 40 -35.77 19.16 36.42
C ARG A 40 -34.64 19.80 35.59
N ILE A 41 -33.52 20.18 36.21
CA ILE A 41 -32.35 20.72 35.49
C ILE A 41 -31.75 19.67 34.56
N TYR A 42 -31.57 18.43 35.04
CA TYR A 42 -31.09 17.33 34.19
C TYR A 42 -32.06 17.04 33.05
N GLY A 43 -33.38 17.05 33.32
CA GLY A 43 -34.40 16.88 32.28
C GLY A 43 -34.42 18.00 31.23
N SER A 44 -33.96 19.20 31.56
CA SER A 44 -33.85 20.32 30.60
C SER A 44 -32.54 20.38 29.82
N VAL A 45 -31.47 19.74 30.32
CA VAL A 45 -30.14 19.74 29.67
C VAL A 45 -29.94 18.47 28.84
N PHE A 46 -30.39 17.33 29.36
CA PHE A 46 -30.33 16.03 28.70
C PHE A 46 -31.74 15.65 28.22
N ASP A 47 -32.34 16.53 27.42
CA ASP A 47 -33.69 16.36 26.89
C ASP A 47 -33.73 15.33 25.73
N SER A 48 -34.93 15.13 25.16
CA SER A 48 -35.14 14.17 24.06
C SER A 48 -34.29 14.51 22.83
N ASP A 49 -34.04 15.80 22.57
CA ASP A 49 -33.24 16.24 21.41
C ASP A 49 -31.76 15.97 21.63
N TRP A 50 -31.26 16.19 22.85
CA TRP A 50 -29.90 15.80 23.24
C TRP A 50 -29.70 14.29 23.08
N VAL A 51 -30.65 13.47 23.58
CA VAL A 51 -30.58 12.00 23.47
C VAL A 51 -30.61 11.55 22.01
N LYS A 52 -31.44 12.17 21.16
CA LYS A 52 -31.47 11.88 19.71
C LYS A 52 -30.13 12.20 19.03
N GLN A 53 -29.52 13.35 19.35
CA GLN A 53 -28.22 13.73 18.78
C GLN A 53 -27.11 12.76 19.21
N GLU A 54 -27.10 12.36 20.48
CA GLU A 54 -26.08 11.46 21.00
C GLU A 54 -26.24 10.04 20.44
N LEU A 55 -27.47 9.54 20.31
CA LEU A 55 -27.74 8.27 19.65
C LEU A 55 -27.38 8.31 18.15
N ALA A 56 -27.62 9.43 17.46
CA ALA A 56 -27.21 9.61 16.07
C ALA A 56 -25.67 9.64 15.90
N ARG A 57 -24.94 10.11 16.92
CA ARG A 57 -23.48 10.12 16.96
C ARG A 57 -22.88 8.73 17.19
N LEU A 58 -23.57 7.90 18.00
CA LEU A 58 -23.08 6.56 18.36
C LEU A 58 -23.37 5.50 17.29
N ARG A 59 -24.52 5.58 16.61
CA ARG A 59 -24.93 4.60 15.58
C ARG A 59 -24.10 4.79 14.30
N PRO A 60 -23.41 3.74 13.81
CA PRO A 60 -22.73 3.81 12.52
C PRO A 60 -23.70 3.85 11.32
N TYR A 61 -25.01 3.67 11.57
CA TYR A 61 -26.08 3.66 10.58
C TYR A 61 -27.17 4.71 10.82
N SER A 62 -26.86 5.79 11.57
CA SER A 62 -27.86 6.79 12.00
C SER A 62 -28.60 7.48 10.86
N GLU A 63 -27.90 7.83 9.76
CA GLU A 63 -28.49 8.53 8.62
C GLU A 63 -29.53 7.66 7.89
N ALA A 64 -29.17 6.40 7.61
CA ALA A 64 -30.05 5.44 6.96
C ALA A 64 -31.25 5.06 7.84
N PHE A 65 -31.01 4.89 9.14
CA PHE A 65 -32.04 4.63 10.13
C PHE A 65 -33.03 5.80 10.26
N THR A 66 -32.54 7.03 10.37
CA THR A 66 -33.39 8.23 10.51
C THR A 66 -34.24 8.42 9.26
N ALA A 67 -33.65 8.30 8.07
CA ALA A 67 -34.38 8.39 6.81
C ALA A 67 -35.44 7.28 6.65
N TRP A 68 -35.15 6.07 7.12
CA TRP A 68 -36.12 4.97 7.12
C TRP A 68 -37.27 5.20 8.10
N VAL A 69 -36.98 5.69 9.30
CA VAL A 69 -38.01 6.04 10.29
C VAL A 69 -38.86 7.22 9.83
N GLU A 70 -38.26 8.25 9.23
CA GLU A 70 -38.97 9.41 8.64
C GLU A 70 -39.87 8.99 7.47
N SER A 71 -39.56 7.88 6.78
CA SER A 71 -40.43 7.30 5.75
C SER A 71 -41.62 6.50 6.32
N GLY A 72 -41.78 6.46 7.64
CA GLY A 72 -42.76 5.60 8.31
C GLY A 72 -42.41 4.11 8.23
N CYS A 73 -41.11 3.78 8.18
CA CYS A 73 -40.57 2.42 8.10
C CYS A 73 -40.93 1.64 6.81
N LYS A 74 -41.24 2.34 5.70
CA LYS A 74 -41.68 1.73 4.43
C LYS A 74 -40.68 1.80 3.29
N ASP A 75 -39.73 2.72 3.31
CA ASP A 75 -38.76 2.90 2.21
C ASP A 75 -37.63 1.86 2.28
N GLU A 76 -37.80 0.72 1.59
CA GLU A 76 -36.81 -0.36 1.49
C GLU A 76 -35.48 0.08 0.84
N ALA A 77 -35.43 1.22 0.14
CA ALA A 77 -34.20 1.76 -0.40
C ALA A 77 -33.26 2.32 0.69
N ARG A 78 -33.78 2.57 1.90
CA ARG A 78 -33.03 3.07 3.06
C ARG A 78 -32.49 1.96 3.96
N LEU A 79 -32.94 0.72 3.76
CA LEU A 79 -32.47 -0.43 4.51
C LEU A 79 -31.02 -0.78 4.15
N LEU A 80 -30.24 -1.16 5.16
CA LEU A 80 -28.86 -1.61 4.97
C LEU A 80 -28.81 -2.97 4.28
N ARG A 81 -27.75 -3.20 3.48
CA ARG A 81 -27.52 -4.45 2.73
C ARG A 81 -26.04 -4.83 2.73
N GLY A 82 -25.75 -6.11 2.52
CA GLY A 82 -24.40 -6.66 2.47
C GLY A 82 -23.52 -6.21 3.64
N VAL A 83 -22.30 -5.75 3.34
CA VAL A 83 -21.30 -5.39 4.35
C VAL A 83 -21.75 -4.26 5.29
N ALA A 84 -22.60 -3.33 4.82
CA ALA A 84 -23.13 -2.25 5.67
C ALA A 84 -24.08 -2.80 6.75
N LEU A 85 -24.88 -3.82 6.38
CA LEU A 85 -25.72 -4.53 7.32
C LEU A 85 -24.90 -5.41 8.27
N GLU A 86 -23.91 -6.14 7.77
CA GLU A 86 -23.02 -6.97 8.60
C GLU A 86 -22.27 -6.15 9.64
N ASN A 87 -21.73 -4.99 9.26
CA ASN A 87 -21.05 -4.08 10.18
C ASN A 87 -22.01 -3.50 11.22
N ALA A 88 -23.24 -3.16 10.82
CA ALA A 88 -24.27 -2.67 11.73
C ALA A 88 -24.73 -3.74 12.72
N GLN A 89 -24.88 -4.99 12.27
CA GLN A 89 -25.20 -6.15 13.11
C GLN A 89 -24.04 -6.50 14.05
N ALA A 90 -22.80 -6.48 13.57
CA ALA A 90 -21.61 -6.69 14.39
C ALA A 90 -21.48 -5.62 15.48
N TRP A 91 -21.74 -4.36 15.14
CA TRP A 91 -21.78 -3.28 16.12
C TRP A 91 -22.93 -3.44 17.13
N ALA A 92 -24.08 -3.98 16.70
CA ALA A 92 -25.24 -4.20 17.56
C ALA A 92 -25.06 -5.37 18.57
N ARG A 93 -24.12 -6.30 18.32
CA ARG A 93 -23.89 -7.45 19.22
C ARG A 93 -23.47 -6.99 20.61
N GLY A 94 -24.15 -7.51 21.63
CA GLY A 94 -23.89 -7.17 23.03
C GLY A 94 -24.36 -5.77 23.46
N LYS A 95 -25.16 -5.08 22.64
CA LYS A 95 -25.78 -3.79 22.99
C LYS A 95 -27.30 -3.93 23.09
N SER A 96 -27.89 -3.28 24.09
CA SER A 96 -29.35 -3.16 24.26
C SER A 96 -29.87 -1.96 23.47
N LEU A 97 -30.32 -2.19 22.23
CA LEU A 97 -30.80 -1.16 21.30
C LEU A 97 -32.31 -0.93 21.42
N SER A 98 -32.85 0.08 20.72
CA SER A 98 -34.30 0.29 20.66
C SER A 98 -34.97 -0.74 19.74
N ASP A 99 -36.27 -0.99 19.96
CA ASP A 99 -37.05 -1.92 19.12
C ASP A 99 -37.03 -1.55 17.64
N LEU A 100 -37.02 -0.25 17.34
CA LEU A 100 -36.90 0.28 15.98
C LEU A 100 -35.54 -0.08 15.35
N ASP A 101 -34.45 -0.03 16.11
CA ASP A 101 -33.12 -0.43 15.62
C ASP A 101 -33.09 -1.92 15.24
N TYR A 102 -33.71 -2.79 16.06
CA TYR A 102 -33.82 -4.21 15.74
C TYR A 102 -34.70 -4.46 14.51
N GLN A 103 -35.82 -3.75 14.38
CA GLN A 103 -36.69 -3.84 13.19
C GLN A 103 -35.96 -3.39 11.91
N PHE A 104 -35.17 -2.32 11.97
CA PHE A 104 -34.39 -1.83 10.83
C PHE A 104 -33.34 -2.86 10.37
N LEU A 105 -32.61 -3.46 11.30
CA LEU A 105 -31.60 -4.47 11.00
C LEU A 105 -32.22 -5.78 10.49
N ALA A 106 -33.36 -6.19 11.05
CA ALA A 106 -34.08 -7.37 10.60
C ALA A 106 -34.66 -7.18 9.18
N ALA A 107 -35.24 -6.01 8.90
CA ALA A 107 -35.77 -5.67 7.58
C ALA A 107 -34.65 -5.63 6.52
N GLY A 108 -33.47 -5.09 6.87
CA GLY A 108 -32.29 -5.14 6.00
C GLY A 108 -31.84 -6.57 5.69
N GLN A 109 -31.85 -7.46 6.69
CA GLN A 109 -31.46 -8.87 6.54
C GLN A 109 -32.40 -9.65 5.63
N GLU A 110 -33.71 -9.42 5.78
CA GLU A 110 -34.73 -10.06 4.95
C GLU A 110 -34.62 -9.60 3.47
N LEU A 111 -34.37 -8.31 3.24
CA LEU A 111 -34.16 -7.77 1.91
C LEU A 111 -32.90 -8.34 1.24
N ASP A 112 -31.80 -8.45 1.98
CA ASP A 112 -30.53 -9.02 1.48
C ASP A 112 -30.70 -10.49 1.08
N ARG A 113 -31.45 -11.28 1.87
CA ARG A 113 -31.81 -12.67 1.52
C ARG A 113 -32.61 -12.77 0.22
N ARG A 114 -33.59 -11.88 0.01
CA ARG A 114 -34.40 -11.87 -1.23
C ARG A 114 -33.58 -11.54 -2.46
N VAL A 115 -32.67 -10.58 -2.35
CA VAL A 115 -31.77 -10.20 -3.45
C VAL A 115 -30.83 -11.35 -3.81
N LEU A 116 -30.21 -11.99 -2.81
CA LEU A 116 -29.33 -13.15 -3.04
C LEU A 116 -30.06 -14.36 -3.65
N ALA A 117 -31.33 -14.59 -3.25
CA ALA A 117 -32.15 -15.65 -3.81
C ALA A 117 -32.52 -15.39 -5.27
N GLU A 118 -32.81 -14.13 -5.62
CA GLU A 118 -33.13 -13.74 -7.00
C GLU A 118 -31.89 -13.80 -7.90
N GLU A 119 -30.72 -13.35 -7.42
CA GLU A 119 -29.45 -13.50 -8.14
C GLU A 119 -29.12 -14.98 -8.42
N SER A 120 -29.34 -15.84 -7.42
CA SER A 120 -29.14 -17.30 -7.56
C SER A 120 -30.11 -17.91 -8.58
N ARG A 121 -31.36 -17.43 -8.64
CA ARG A 121 -32.35 -17.85 -9.65
C ARG A 121 -32.01 -17.38 -11.05
N ILE A 122 -31.51 -16.15 -11.20
CA ILE A 122 -31.06 -15.61 -12.49
C ILE A 122 -29.86 -16.43 -13.01
N LEU A 123 -28.90 -16.75 -12.13
CA LEU A 123 -27.77 -17.62 -12.45
C LEU A 123 -28.20 -19.05 -12.79
N ALA A 124 -29.16 -19.61 -12.06
CA ALA A 124 -29.71 -20.94 -12.35
C ALA A 124 -30.43 -20.98 -13.71
N LYS A 125 -31.29 -20.00 -14.00
CA LYS A 125 -31.95 -19.88 -15.32
C LYS A 125 -30.95 -19.72 -16.47
N ALA A 126 -29.88 -18.94 -16.26
CA ALA A 126 -28.82 -18.76 -17.24
C ALA A 126 -28.08 -20.08 -17.53
N ASN A 127 -27.80 -20.87 -16.49
CA ASN A 127 -27.23 -22.21 -16.64
C ASN A 127 -28.21 -23.17 -17.33
N ASP A 128 -29.49 -23.18 -16.98
CA ASP A 128 -30.49 -24.05 -17.61
C ASP A 128 -30.62 -23.74 -19.11
N THR A 129 -30.66 -22.46 -19.50
CA THR A 129 -30.64 -22.05 -20.91
C THR A 129 -29.37 -22.48 -21.63
N LEU A 130 -28.23 -22.55 -20.95
CA LEU A 130 -26.97 -23.03 -21.52
C LEU A 130 -27.02 -24.55 -21.77
N THR A 131 -27.58 -25.32 -20.83
CA THR A 131 -27.75 -26.77 -20.99
C THR A 131 -28.75 -27.12 -22.09
N GLU A 132 -29.85 -26.37 -22.20
CA GLU A 132 -30.81 -26.53 -23.30
C GLU A 132 -30.20 -26.17 -24.66
N ALA A 133 -29.41 -25.10 -24.74
CA ALA A 133 -28.69 -24.73 -25.96
C ALA A 133 -27.66 -25.79 -26.36
N GLN A 134 -26.94 -26.38 -25.39
CA GLN A 134 -26.00 -27.48 -25.64
C GLN A 134 -26.71 -28.77 -26.07
N GLN A 135 -27.86 -29.10 -25.49
CA GLN A 135 -28.65 -30.27 -25.89
C GLN A 135 -29.32 -30.08 -27.26
N LYS A 136 -29.84 -28.88 -27.57
CA LYS A 136 -30.32 -28.53 -28.91
C LYS A 136 -29.19 -28.60 -29.94
N ALA A 137 -28.00 -28.10 -29.62
CA ALA A 137 -26.83 -28.23 -30.48
C ALA A 137 -26.47 -29.71 -30.73
N LYS A 138 -26.44 -30.56 -29.70
CA LYS A 138 -26.18 -32.01 -29.84
C LYS A 138 -27.26 -32.75 -30.62
N ARG A 139 -28.55 -32.44 -30.41
CA ARG A 139 -29.67 -33.04 -31.17
C ARG A 139 -29.68 -32.60 -32.64
N THR A 140 -29.34 -31.34 -32.90
CA THR A 140 -29.26 -30.81 -34.26
C THR A 140 -28.08 -31.42 -35.02
N ILE A 141 -26.96 -31.72 -34.34
CA ILE A 141 -25.81 -32.47 -34.88
C ILE A 141 -26.18 -33.93 -35.20
N LEU A 142 -27.04 -34.56 -34.40
CA LEU A 142 -27.46 -35.96 -34.60
C LEU A 142 -28.50 -36.12 -35.74
N ILE A 143 -29.32 -35.09 -35.98
CA ILE A 143 -30.42 -35.13 -36.97
C ILE A 143 -30.02 -34.49 -38.32
N GLY A 144 -29.02 -33.60 -38.35
CA GLY A 144 -28.58 -32.86 -39.54
C GLY A 144 -27.45 -33.51 -40.35
N GLY A 145 -27.35 -34.85 -40.38
CA GLY A 145 -26.22 -35.57 -40.96
C GLY A 145 -26.13 -35.66 -42.49
N ILE A 146 -27.06 -35.10 -43.27
CA ILE A 146 -27.11 -35.36 -44.75
C ILE A 146 -27.23 -34.11 -45.63
N SER A 147 -27.27 -32.86 -45.13
CA SER A 147 -27.35 -31.71 -46.04
C SER A 147 -26.72 -30.43 -45.48
N LEU A 148 -25.80 -29.83 -46.26
CA LEU A 148 -25.21 -28.47 -46.13
C LEU A 148 -23.97 -28.31 -45.24
N GLY A 149 -22.84 -28.81 -45.73
CA GLY A 149 -21.48 -28.60 -45.19
C GLY A 149 -20.91 -27.17 -45.30
N LEU A 150 -21.72 -26.14 -45.57
CA LEU A 150 -21.25 -24.73 -45.61
C LEU A 150 -21.72 -23.87 -44.43
N PHE A 151 -22.80 -24.24 -43.73
CA PHE A 151 -23.27 -23.48 -42.56
C PHE A 151 -22.69 -23.97 -41.23
N SER A 152 -22.19 -25.21 -41.17
CA SER A 152 -21.62 -25.82 -39.95
C SER A 152 -20.32 -25.15 -39.52
N VAL A 153 -19.43 -24.82 -40.46
CA VAL A 153 -18.15 -24.17 -40.14
C VAL A 153 -18.37 -22.73 -39.66
N VAL A 154 -19.28 -21.98 -40.29
CA VAL A 154 -19.61 -20.61 -39.87
C VAL A 154 -20.30 -20.61 -38.50
N ALA A 155 -21.20 -21.56 -38.23
CA ALA A 155 -21.84 -21.69 -36.92
C ALA A 155 -20.86 -22.12 -35.82
N ILE A 156 -19.88 -22.99 -36.13
CA ILE A 156 -18.81 -23.37 -35.20
C ILE A 156 -17.87 -22.19 -34.94
N ILE A 157 -17.51 -21.43 -35.98
CA ILE A 157 -16.69 -20.22 -35.85
C ILE A 157 -17.45 -19.16 -35.04
N ILE A 158 -18.73 -18.92 -35.32
CA ILE A 158 -19.57 -18.02 -34.52
C ILE A 158 -19.68 -18.54 -33.08
N ALA A 159 -19.87 -19.84 -32.86
CA ALA A 159 -19.93 -20.43 -31.52
C ALA A 159 -18.61 -20.28 -30.75
N MET A 160 -17.47 -20.52 -31.40
CA MET A 160 -16.12 -20.31 -30.84
C MET A 160 -15.89 -18.82 -30.53
N ILE A 161 -16.23 -17.92 -31.46
CA ILE A 161 -16.16 -16.47 -31.25
C ILE A 161 -17.08 -16.04 -30.10
N THR A 162 -18.29 -16.61 -29.98
CA THR A 162 -19.19 -16.31 -28.87
C THR A 162 -18.71 -16.89 -27.53
N ALA A 163 -18.09 -18.07 -27.54
CA ALA A 163 -17.52 -18.69 -26.34
C ALA A 163 -16.29 -17.92 -25.84
N GLU A 164 -15.43 -17.48 -26.75
CA GLU A 164 -14.30 -16.58 -26.47
C GLU A 164 -14.81 -15.27 -25.85
N LYS A 165 -15.79 -14.61 -26.48
CA LYS A 165 -16.42 -13.39 -25.95
C LYS A 165 -17.06 -13.57 -24.57
N ILE A 166 -17.69 -14.71 -24.31
CA ILE A 166 -18.28 -15.01 -22.99
C ILE A 166 -17.18 -15.23 -21.94
N GLN A 167 -16.10 -15.92 -22.29
CA GLN A 167 -14.98 -16.15 -21.39
C GLN A 167 -14.24 -14.85 -21.07
N GLU A 168 -14.07 -13.98 -22.06
CA GLU A 168 -13.52 -12.64 -21.86
C GLU A 168 -14.44 -11.79 -20.98
N ALA A 169 -15.76 -11.80 -21.21
CA ALA A 169 -16.72 -11.06 -20.38
C ALA A 169 -16.69 -11.51 -18.91
N LYS A 170 -16.57 -12.82 -18.66
CA LYS A 170 -16.33 -13.38 -17.31
C LYS A 170 -15.02 -12.87 -16.71
N THR A 171 -13.96 -12.81 -17.50
CA THR A 171 -12.65 -12.30 -17.06
C THR A 171 -12.73 -10.81 -16.72
N GLY A 172 -13.39 -10.00 -17.56
CA GLY A 172 -13.64 -8.58 -17.29
C GLY A 172 -14.48 -8.34 -16.04
N ALA A 173 -15.54 -9.13 -15.81
CA ALA A 173 -16.34 -9.05 -14.58
C ALA A 173 -15.53 -9.42 -13.33
N ARG A 174 -14.65 -10.43 -13.42
CA ARG A 174 -13.73 -10.80 -12.35
C ARG A 174 -12.76 -9.66 -12.03
N LEU A 175 -12.14 -9.08 -13.06
CA LEU A 175 -11.22 -7.96 -12.92
C LEU A 175 -11.93 -6.76 -12.29
N GLU A 176 -13.17 -6.47 -12.68
CA GLU A 176 -13.96 -5.39 -12.09
C GLU A 176 -14.20 -5.63 -10.58
N GLN A 177 -14.59 -6.84 -10.19
CA GLN A 177 -14.72 -7.20 -8.78
C GLN A 177 -13.39 -7.09 -8.01
N GLN A 178 -12.28 -7.52 -8.62
CA GLN A 178 -10.94 -7.37 -8.04
C GLN A 178 -10.58 -5.89 -7.85
N GLY A 179 -10.81 -5.05 -8.86
CA GLY A 179 -10.62 -3.60 -8.79
C GLY A 179 -11.45 -2.96 -7.66
N VAL A 180 -12.74 -3.31 -7.55
CA VAL A 180 -13.61 -2.84 -6.46
C VAL A 180 -13.10 -3.31 -5.10
N ASN A 181 -12.65 -4.56 -4.97
CA ASN A 181 -12.10 -5.09 -3.73
C ASN A 181 -10.81 -4.38 -3.30
N ILE A 182 -9.93 -4.05 -4.25
CA ILE A 182 -8.73 -3.24 -3.99
C ILE A 182 -9.15 -1.83 -3.52
N LEU A 183 -10.09 -1.19 -4.20
CA LEU A 183 -10.61 0.12 -3.83
C LEU A 183 -11.26 0.14 -2.45
N ARG A 184 -11.96 -0.93 -2.05
CA ARG A 184 -12.52 -1.07 -0.69
C ARG A 184 -11.46 -1.15 0.39
N ARG A 185 -10.32 -1.77 0.08
CA ARG A 185 -9.17 -1.89 0.99
C ARG A 185 -8.28 -0.66 0.96
N LEU A 186 -8.47 0.23 -0.02
CA LEU A 186 -7.66 1.42 -0.13
C LEU A 186 -8.06 2.42 0.96
N PRO A 187 -7.07 3.00 1.67
CA PRO A 187 -7.22 4.21 2.47
C PRO A 187 -8.24 5.26 1.97
N GLY A 188 -8.93 5.96 2.88
CA GLY A 188 -9.62 7.22 2.57
C GLY A 188 -8.65 8.39 2.35
N ASP A 189 -9.15 9.63 2.21
CA ASP A 189 -8.28 10.82 2.05
C ASP A 189 -7.48 11.19 3.32
N ASN A 190 -7.91 10.68 4.49
CA ASN A 190 -7.33 11.01 5.80
C ASN A 190 -6.70 9.82 6.55
N GLY A 191 -6.48 8.67 5.91
CA GLY A 191 -5.88 7.54 6.62
C GLY A 191 -5.58 6.36 5.74
N TYR A 192 -4.42 5.75 6.02
CA TYR A 192 -3.66 4.68 5.36
C TYR A 192 -2.73 5.12 4.21
N TYR A 193 -1.45 4.77 4.29
CA TYR A 193 -0.54 4.80 3.14
C TYR A 193 -0.50 3.41 2.53
N GLY A 194 -0.55 3.32 1.20
CA GLY A 194 -0.73 2.04 0.50
C GLY A 194 0.34 1.01 0.88
N ASN A 195 -0.09 -0.20 1.26
CA ASN A 195 0.79 -1.35 1.44
C ASN A 195 1.26 -1.83 0.05
N ARG A 196 2.52 -2.29 -0.05
CA ARG A 196 3.09 -2.91 -1.26
C ARG A 196 2.21 -4.02 -1.82
N GLU A 197 1.60 -4.83 -0.96
CA GLU A 197 0.65 -5.88 -1.36
C GLU A 197 -0.55 -5.35 -2.15
N LEU A 198 -1.14 -4.24 -1.69
CA LEU A 198 -2.27 -3.61 -2.38
C LEU A 198 -1.86 -2.98 -3.71
N LEU A 199 -0.65 -2.40 -3.76
CA LEU A 199 -0.09 -1.89 -5.01
C LEU A 199 0.18 -3.05 -5.99
N TYR A 200 0.76 -4.16 -5.53
CA TYR A 200 0.98 -5.35 -6.34
C TYR A 200 -0.33 -5.93 -6.87
N SER A 201 -1.37 -6.11 -6.03
CA SER A 201 -2.68 -6.58 -6.51
C SER A 201 -3.29 -5.65 -7.57
N ALA A 202 -3.12 -4.33 -7.41
CA ALA A 202 -3.59 -3.35 -8.40
C ALA A 202 -2.79 -3.41 -9.70
N MET A 203 -1.48 -3.61 -9.60
CA MET A 203 -0.57 -3.84 -10.73
C MET A 203 -0.92 -5.12 -11.49
N GLU A 204 -1.17 -6.21 -10.78
CA GLU A 204 -1.57 -7.50 -11.36
C GLU A 204 -2.91 -7.39 -12.10
N THR A 205 -3.91 -6.79 -11.45
CA THR A 205 -5.23 -6.56 -12.06
C THR A 205 -5.10 -5.64 -13.29
N GLY A 206 -4.26 -4.60 -13.19
CA GLY A 206 -3.97 -3.67 -14.28
C GLY A 206 -3.25 -4.33 -15.46
N GLN A 207 -2.30 -5.23 -15.20
CA GLN A 207 -1.58 -6.01 -16.21
C GLN A 207 -2.52 -6.96 -16.94
N GLN A 208 -3.37 -7.68 -16.21
CA GLN A 208 -4.35 -8.60 -16.80
C GLN A 208 -5.31 -7.83 -17.72
N LEU A 209 -5.76 -6.63 -17.30
CA LEU A 209 -6.55 -5.75 -18.16
C LEU A 209 -5.74 -5.25 -19.38
N PHE A 210 -4.48 -4.85 -19.18
CA PHE A 210 -3.60 -4.37 -20.25
C PHE A 210 -3.42 -5.43 -21.35
N ASN A 211 -3.23 -6.69 -20.98
CA ASN A 211 -3.09 -7.80 -21.92
C ASN A 211 -4.36 -8.03 -22.77
N ILE A 212 -5.55 -7.70 -22.25
CA ILE A 212 -6.83 -7.83 -22.98
C ILE A 212 -7.03 -6.66 -23.96
N VAL A 213 -6.60 -5.45 -23.58
CA VAL A 213 -6.86 -4.22 -24.34
C VAL A 213 -5.82 -3.95 -25.44
N LYS A 214 -4.60 -4.49 -25.31
CA LYS A 214 -3.44 -4.23 -26.20
C LYS A 214 -3.68 -4.55 -27.69
N ASP A 215 -4.66 -5.40 -28.01
CA ASP A 215 -4.93 -5.86 -29.39
C ASP A 215 -6.04 -5.07 -30.10
N GLY A 216 -6.38 -3.86 -29.63
CA GLY A 216 -7.38 -2.99 -30.27
C GLY A 216 -8.84 -3.45 -30.12
N ARG A 217 -9.12 -4.35 -29.17
CA ARG A 217 -10.47 -4.86 -28.87
C ARG A 217 -11.24 -3.84 -28.01
N PRO A 218 -12.51 -3.48 -28.32
CA PRO A 218 -13.22 -2.39 -27.63
C PRO A 218 -13.50 -2.66 -26.14
N LEU A 219 -13.23 -1.69 -25.26
CA LEU A 219 -13.68 -1.70 -23.84
C LEU A 219 -15.21 -1.65 -23.69
N ASP A 220 -15.97 -1.32 -24.74
CA ASP A 220 -17.44 -1.29 -24.71
C ASP A 220 -18.07 -2.63 -24.26
N ASN A 221 -17.34 -3.75 -24.41
CA ASN A 221 -17.76 -5.08 -23.96
C ASN A 221 -17.41 -5.40 -22.49
N TYR A 222 -16.75 -4.48 -21.78
CA TYR A 222 -16.23 -4.70 -20.44
C TYR A 222 -16.53 -3.52 -19.51
N PRO A 223 -17.28 -3.72 -18.42
CA PRO A 223 -17.45 -2.68 -17.41
C PRO A 223 -16.22 -2.59 -16.47
N ALA A 224 -14.99 -2.62 -16.99
CA ALA A 224 -13.75 -2.75 -16.21
C ALA A 224 -13.10 -1.39 -15.86
N ILE A 225 -13.87 -0.48 -15.26
CA ILE A 225 -13.38 0.86 -14.87
C ILE A 225 -12.62 0.79 -13.53
N SER A 226 -13.02 -0.12 -12.65
CA SER A 226 -12.47 -0.23 -11.30
C SER A 226 -11.00 -0.68 -11.27
N PRO A 227 -10.48 -1.57 -12.14
CA PRO A 227 -9.05 -1.90 -12.19
C PRO A 227 -8.15 -0.69 -12.46
N ILE A 228 -8.48 0.11 -13.48
CA ILE A 228 -7.71 1.29 -13.85
C ILE A 228 -7.76 2.30 -12.70
N TYR A 229 -8.95 2.52 -12.13
CA TYR A 229 -9.11 3.42 -11.00
C TYR A 229 -8.39 2.91 -9.74
N ALA A 230 -8.43 1.62 -9.45
CA ALA A 230 -7.72 0.97 -8.36
C ALA A 230 -6.21 1.15 -8.51
N LEU A 231 -5.66 0.89 -9.70
CA LEU A 231 -4.25 1.10 -10.01
C LEU A 231 -3.86 2.57 -9.83
N GLN A 232 -4.63 3.49 -10.42
CA GLN A 232 -4.38 4.92 -10.28
C GLN A 232 -4.39 5.37 -8.81
N GLN A 233 -5.38 4.91 -8.02
CA GLN A 233 -5.46 5.24 -6.60
C GLN A 233 -4.31 4.62 -5.81
N SER A 234 -3.98 3.35 -6.02
CA SER A 234 -2.85 2.66 -5.38
C SER A 234 -1.52 3.37 -5.67
N LEU A 235 -1.24 3.69 -6.93
CA LEU A 235 -0.05 4.46 -7.34
C LEU A 235 -0.01 5.86 -6.72
N SER A 236 -1.18 6.50 -6.58
CA SER A 236 -1.29 7.83 -5.98
C SER A 236 -1.13 7.82 -4.46
N LYS A 237 -1.38 6.70 -3.77
CA LYS A 237 -1.33 6.58 -2.29
C LYS A 237 -0.11 5.82 -1.77
N PHE A 238 0.66 5.19 -2.65
CA PHE A 238 1.92 4.55 -2.30
C PHE A 238 2.99 5.59 -1.94
N ARG A 239 3.62 5.44 -0.78
CA ARG A 239 4.58 6.41 -0.20
C ARG A 239 5.88 5.79 0.28
N GLU A 240 5.92 4.47 0.40
CA GLU A 240 7.17 3.77 0.67
C GLU A 240 8.07 3.90 -0.56
N LYS A 241 9.27 4.46 -0.40
CA LYS A 241 10.16 4.72 -1.54
C LYS A 241 11.26 3.69 -1.63
N ARG A 242 11.82 3.31 -0.48
CA ARG A 242 13.00 2.45 -0.44
C ARG A 242 13.10 1.60 0.81
N ILE A 243 13.80 0.47 0.65
CA ILE A 243 14.24 -0.41 1.70
C ILE A 243 15.77 -0.43 1.74
N PHE A 244 16.36 0.03 2.84
CA PHE A 244 17.80 -0.12 3.06
C PHE A 244 18.08 -1.51 3.63
N ARG A 245 18.88 -2.29 2.89
CA ARG A 245 19.24 -3.68 3.21
C ARG A 245 20.74 -3.77 3.45
N GLY A 246 21.13 -4.45 4.51
CA GLY A 246 22.54 -4.73 4.79
C GLY A 246 22.80 -5.24 6.20
N HIS A 247 22.00 -4.81 7.19
CA HIS A 247 22.11 -5.35 8.54
C HIS A 247 21.68 -6.81 8.61
N GLN A 248 22.45 -7.59 9.38
CA GLN A 248 22.24 -9.03 9.54
C GLN A 248 21.38 -9.36 10.78
N ASP A 249 21.07 -8.36 11.58
CA ASP A 249 20.25 -8.46 12.78
C ASP A 249 19.47 -7.14 13.02
N TRP A 250 18.65 -7.08 14.07
CA TRP A 250 17.68 -6.02 14.34
C TRP A 250 18.29 -4.63 14.25
N VAL A 251 17.67 -3.74 13.47
CA VAL A 251 18.06 -2.34 13.47
C VAL A 251 17.41 -1.67 14.68
N ARG A 252 18.24 -1.18 15.60
CA ARG A 252 17.84 -0.62 16.90
C ARG A 252 17.51 0.87 16.82
N SER A 253 18.27 1.63 16.05
CA SER A 253 18.15 3.08 15.96
C SER A 253 18.39 3.59 14.54
N VAL A 254 17.67 4.63 14.15
CA VAL A 254 17.87 5.35 12.89
C VAL A 254 17.89 6.86 13.13
N SER A 255 18.81 7.57 12.48
CA SER A 255 18.90 9.03 12.53
C SER A 255 19.16 9.61 11.14
N PHE A 256 18.45 10.68 10.78
CA PHE A 256 18.83 11.51 9.64
C PHE A 256 20.01 12.41 9.99
N SER A 257 20.81 12.74 8.97
CA SER A 257 21.75 13.86 9.06
C SER A 257 20.98 15.19 9.16
N PRO A 258 21.58 16.25 9.75
CA PRO A 258 20.93 17.56 9.88
C PRO A 258 20.57 18.21 8.53
N ASP A 259 21.29 17.89 7.45
CA ASP A 259 20.99 18.35 6.10
C ASP A 259 19.97 17.46 5.36
N GLY A 260 19.60 16.33 5.95
CA GLY A 260 18.61 15.38 5.44
C GLY A 260 19.10 14.53 4.27
N LYS A 261 20.39 14.57 3.89
CA LYS A 261 20.92 13.84 2.73
C LYS A 261 21.40 12.43 3.02
N THR A 262 21.66 12.12 4.29
CA THR A 262 22.15 10.79 4.70
C THR A 262 21.39 10.25 5.90
N LEU A 263 21.48 8.94 6.08
CA LEU A 263 20.88 8.20 7.18
C LEU A 263 21.97 7.39 7.89
N ALA A 264 21.96 7.38 9.22
CA ALA A 264 22.78 6.48 10.01
C ALA A 264 21.89 5.47 10.75
N THR A 265 22.29 4.20 10.73
CA THR A 265 21.52 3.09 11.28
C THR A 265 22.41 2.24 12.18
N ALA A 266 21.93 1.97 13.40
CA ALA A 266 22.62 1.13 14.38
C ALA A 266 21.87 -0.19 14.59
N SER A 267 22.60 -1.30 14.70
CA SER A 267 22.01 -2.64 14.74
C SER A 267 22.61 -3.54 15.82
N ALA A 268 21.87 -4.61 16.10
CA ALA A 268 22.33 -5.76 16.86
C ALA A 268 23.43 -6.58 16.19
N ASP A 269 23.73 -6.34 14.91
CA ASP A 269 24.88 -6.94 14.21
C ASP A 269 26.24 -6.30 14.56
N ASN A 270 26.29 -5.52 15.64
CA ASN A 270 27.45 -4.79 16.16
C ASN A 270 27.99 -3.68 15.24
N THR A 271 27.25 -3.32 14.17
CA THR A 271 27.69 -2.31 13.21
C THR A 271 26.79 -1.07 13.18
N VAL A 272 27.37 0.02 12.68
CA VAL A 272 26.64 1.20 12.23
C VAL A 272 26.88 1.38 10.73
N ARG A 273 25.80 1.64 10.00
CA ARG A 273 25.87 1.92 8.55
C ARG A 273 25.41 3.34 8.27
N VAL A 274 26.12 4.00 7.37
CA VAL A 274 25.74 5.30 6.82
C VAL A 274 25.30 5.11 5.38
N TRP A 275 24.15 5.67 5.03
CA TRP A 275 23.51 5.53 3.74
C TRP A 275 23.27 6.90 3.11
N ASP A 276 23.35 6.97 1.78
CA ASP A 276 22.68 8.05 1.06
C ASP A 276 21.17 7.78 0.99
N LEU A 277 20.37 8.75 0.51
CA LEU A 277 18.94 8.50 0.30
C LEU A 277 18.66 7.61 -0.91
N GLN A 278 19.68 7.21 -1.67
CA GLN A 278 19.62 6.34 -2.84
C GLN A 278 19.61 4.85 -2.49
N GLY A 279 19.98 4.48 -1.27
CA GLY A 279 20.10 3.09 -0.87
C GLY A 279 21.56 2.62 -0.78
N ASN A 280 22.51 3.45 -1.20
CA ASN A 280 23.92 3.08 -1.22
C ASN A 280 24.51 3.25 0.17
N GLN A 281 25.26 2.23 0.61
CA GLN A 281 26.03 2.30 1.83
C GLN A 281 27.29 3.15 1.58
N LEU A 282 27.34 4.32 2.22
CA LEU A 282 28.48 5.24 2.15
C LEU A 282 29.62 4.83 3.08
N ALA A 283 29.28 4.30 4.27
CA ALA A 283 30.27 3.85 5.24
C ALA A 283 29.73 2.70 6.11
N LEU A 284 30.65 1.84 6.56
CA LEU A 284 30.39 0.74 7.49
C LEU A 284 31.32 0.86 8.69
N LEU A 285 30.76 1.25 9.83
CA LEU A 285 31.48 1.48 11.08
C LEU A 285 31.52 0.17 11.86
N LYS A 286 32.72 -0.43 11.92
CA LYS A 286 33.01 -1.63 12.72
C LYS A 286 33.92 -1.25 13.88
N GLY A 287 33.58 -1.70 15.08
CA GLY A 287 34.45 -1.52 16.24
C GLY A 287 33.77 -1.83 17.56
N HIS A 288 32.44 -1.66 17.63
CA HIS A 288 31.67 -2.17 18.77
C HIS A 288 31.73 -3.70 18.83
N GLN A 289 31.76 -4.24 20.04
CA GLN A 289 31.81 -5.69 20.33
C GLN A 289 30.44 -6.26 20.71
N GLY A 290 29.42 -5.42 20.85
CA GLY A 290 28.04 -5.83 21.10
C GLY A 290 27.03 -4.94 20.39
N SER A 291 25.74 -5.13 20.71
CA SER A 291 24.65 -4.52 19.95
C SER A 291 24.67 -3.00 20.10
N VAL A 292 24.67 -2.30 18.96
CA VAL A 292 24.61 -0.84 18.94
C VAL A 292 23.16 -0.40 19.10
N ARG A 293 22.83 0.23 20.24
CA ARG A 293 21.46 0.60 20.61
C ARG A 293 21.02 1.95 20.07
N SER A 294 21.93 2.91 19.99
CA SER A 294 21.62 4.30 19.67
C SER A 294 22.68 4.89 18.76
N VAL A 295 22.23 5.72 17.83
CA VAL A 295 23.09 6.52 16.96
C VAL A 295 22.53 7.94 16.86
N SER A 296 23.42 8.94 16.93
CA SER A 296 23.07 10.36 16.80
C SER A 296 24.09 11.05 15.91
N PHE A 297 23.62 11.89 14.99
CA PHE A 297 24.49 12.84 14.28
C PHE A 297 24.83 14.03 15.17
N SER A 298 26.03 14.60 14.97
CA SER A 298 26.35 15.94 15.44
C SER A 298 25.48 16.99 14.73
N PRO A 299 25.21 18.16 15.33
CA PRO A 299 24.38 19.21 14.71
C PRO A 299 24.90 19.75 13.38
N ASP A 300 26.22 19.69 13.16
CA ASP A 300 26.87 20.06 11.89
C ASP A 300 26.90 18.93 10.86
N GLY A 301 26.48 17.73 11.26
CA GLY A 301 26.40 16.53 10.43
C GLY A 301 27.74 15.85 10.14
N LYS A 302 28.86 16.29 10.73
CA LYS A 302 30.20 15.76 10.43
C LYS A 302 30.62 14.56 11.26
N MET A 303 29.96 14.32 12.39
CA MET A 303 30.29 13.25 13.32
C MET A 303 29.06 12.41 13.66
N LEU A 304 29.33 11.18 14.10
CA LEU A 304 28.35 10.27 14.67
C LEU A 304 28.76 9.87 16.07
N ALA A 305 27.80 9.80 16.98
CA ALA A 305 27.97 9.19 18.30
C ALA A 305 27.12 7.92 18.39
N THR A 306 27.70 6.84 18.90
CA THR A 306 27.07 5.52 18.96
C THR A 306 27.21 4.94 20.36
N ALA A 307 26.17 4.28 20.84
CA ALA A 307 26.14 3.64 22.15
C ALA A 307 25.86 2.15 22.02
N SER A 308 26.65 1.32 22.72
CA SER A 308 26.58 -0.14 22.65
C SER A 308 26.15 -0.77 23.98
N ASP A 309 25.67 -2.01 23.87
CA ASP A 309 25.50 -2.94 24.97
C ASP A 309 26.22 -4.27 24.74
N SER A 310 25.98 -5.25 25.63
CA SER A 310 26.54 -6.60 25.58
C SER A 310 25.51 -7.62 25.08
N THR A 311 25.94 -8.57 24.24
CA THR A 311 25.10 -9.67 23.73
C THR A 311 25.06 -10.84 24.70
N MET A 312 23.86 -11.25 25.14
CA MET A 312 23.66 -12.38 26.08
C MET A 312 23.78 -13.79 25.47
N LEU A 313 24.18 -13.93 24.21
CA LEU A 313 23.90 -15.15 23.42
C LEU A 313 25.11 -16.07 23.12
N THR A 314 26.33 -15.74 23.55
CA THR A 314 27.50 -16.59 23.31
C THR A 314 28.35 -16.79 24.56
N GLU A 315 28.91 -17.99 24.74
CA GLU A 315 29.81 -18.35 25.85
C GLU A 315 31.07 -17.46 25.92
N ASP A 316 31.43 -16.81 24.80
CA ASP A 316 32.42 -15.74 24.74
C ASP A 316 31.78 -14.38 25.07
N LYS A 317 31.86 -13.99 26.35
CA LYS A 317 31.42 -12.70 26.86
C LYS A 317 32.38 -11.58 26.43
N THR A 318 31.93 -10.66 25.58
CA THR A 318 32.56 -9.34 25.46
C THR A 318 31.52 -8.26 25.77
N GLU A 319 31.61 -7.64 26.94
CA GLU A 319 30.73 -6.54 27.32
C GLU A 319 31.20 -5.25 26.65
N ASP A 320 30.39 -4.72 25.73
CA ASP A 320 30.65 -3.40 25.15
C ASP A 320 29.76 -2.33 25.79
N THR A 321 30.23 -1.75 26.89
CA THR A 321 29.58 -0.64 27.59
C THR A 321 30.10 0.73 27.11
N THR A 322 30.62 0.81 25.88
CA THR A 322 31.27 2.03 25.38
C THR A 322 30.33 2.93 24.58
N VAL A 323 30.68 4.22 24.57
CA VAL A 323 30.19 5.18 23.57
C VAL A 323 31.34 5.53 22.65
N ARG A 324 31.08 5.60 21.35
CA ARG A 324 32.10 5.93 20.35
C ARG A 324 31.66 7.12 19.53
N VAL A 325 32.63 7.97 19.22
CA VAL A 325 32.46 9.10 18.30
C VAL A 325 33.24 8.79 17.03
N TRP A 326 32.64 9.05 15.87
CA TRP A 326 33.18 8.70 14.56
C TRP A 326 33.08 9.88 13.61
N ASP A 327 33.96 9.92 12.62
CA ASP A 327 33.70 10.69 11.41
C ASP A 327 32.74 9.95 10.47
N LEU A 328 32.33 10.58 9.36
CA LEU A 328 31.41 9.97 8.40
C LEU A 328 32.06 8.90 7.51
N GLN A 329 33.39 8.84 7.47
CA GLN A 329 34.15 7.81 6.76
C GLN A 329 34.23 6.51 7.58
N GLY A 330 33.90 6.58 8.86
CA GLY A 330 33.86 5.48 9.79
C GLY A 330 35.12 5.31 10.63
N ASN A 331 35.98 6.32 10.69
CA ASN A 331 37.13 6.33 11.57
C ASN A 331 36.69 6.71 13.00
N PRO A 332 37.14 5.98 14.03
CA PRO A 332 36.86 6.33 15.42
C PRO A 332 37.66 7.58 15.82
N LEU A 333 36.95 8.62 16.30
CA LEU A 333 37.53 9.85 16.83
C LEU A 333 37.75 9.76 18.35
N ALA A 334 36.82 9.13 19.08
CA ALA A 334 36.91 8.95 20.52
C ALA A 334 36.18 7.67 20.99
N VAL A 335 36.65 7.09 22.09
CA VAL A 335 36.00 5.96 22.78
C VAL A 335 35.82 6.32 24.26
N LEU A 336 34.58 6.57 24.65
CA LEU A 336 34.19 6.97 26.00
C LEU A 336 33.93 5.72 26.83
N ARG A 337 34.67 5.60 27.93
CA ARG A 337 34.56 4.48 28.90
C ARG A 337 34.22 5.04 30.27
N GLY A 338 33.28 4.40 30.96
CA GLY A 338 32.94 4.79 32.33
C GLY A 338 31.58 4.31 32.81
N HIS A 339 30.68 3.89 31.91
CA HIS A 339 29.44 3.21 32.30
C HIS A 339 29.71 1.76 32.72
N GLU A 340 29.06 1.33 33.79
CA GLU A 340 29.15 -0.03 34.36
C GLU A 340 28.07 -0.98 33.79
N GLY A 341 27.27 -0.48 32.85
CA GLY A 341 26.19 -1.25 32.22
C GLY A 341 25.94 -0.81 30.79
N TRP A 342 24.87 -1.36 30.21
CA TRP A 342 24.50 -1.12 28.81
C TRP A 342 24.21 0.35 28.54
N VAL A 343 24.86 0.95 27.54
CA VAL A 343 24.57 2.33 27.16
C VAL A 343 23.43 2.32 26.16
N ARG A 344 22.28 2.87 26.58
CA ARG A 344 21.00 2.71 25.87
C ARG A 344 20.70 3.86 24.93
N SER A 345 21.21 5.05 25.22
CA SER A 345 20.94 6.26 24.43
C SER A 345 22.11 7.23 24.51
N VAL A 346 22.36 7.91 23.39
CA VAL A 346 23.35 8.98 23.26
C VAL A 346 22.72 10.17 22.53
N SER A 347 23.01 11.39 22.96
CA SER A 347 22.54 12.63 22.35
C SER A 347 23.66 13.66 22.34
N PHE A 348 23.89 14.31 21.19
CA PHE A 348 24.71 15.52 21.13
C PHE A 348 23.97 16.71 21.75
N SER A 349 24.73 17.63 22.34
CA SER A 349 24.24 18.98 22.64
C SER A 349 23.96 19.76 21.35
N PRO A 350 23.05 20.76 21.37
CA PRO A 350 22.72 21.54 20.17
C PRO A 350 23.88 22.31 19.55
N ASP A 351 24.93 22.62 20.33
CA ASP A 351 26.17 23.25 19.85
C ASP A 351 27.22 22.23 19.37
N GLY A 352 26.96 20.93 19.53
CA GLY A 352 27.82 19.83 19.10
C GLY A 352 29.06 19.61 19.96
N LYS A 353 29.27 20.35 21.04
CA LYS A 353 30.50 20.29 21.85
C LYS A 353 30.49 19.24 22.95
N THR A 354 29.32 18.73 23.31
CA THR A 354 29.17 17.76 24.40
C THR A 354 28.22 16.64 24.02
N LEU A 355 28.34 15.53 24.74
CA LEU A 355 27.49 14.35 24.59
C LEU A 355 26.84 14.00 25.92
N ALA A 356 25.58 13.60 25.89
CA ALA A 356 24.92 12.98 27.03
C ALA A 356 24.61 11.51 26.75
N THR A 357 24.86 10.65 27.72
CA THR A 357 24.74 9.19 27.59
C THR A 357 23.96 8.59 28.76
N ALA A 358 23.03 7.68 28.46
CA ALA A 358 22.11 7.07 29.44
C ALA A 358 22.35 5.56 29.58
N SER A 359 22.45 5.04 30.80
CA SER A 359 22.85 3.65 31.05
C SER A 359 22.43 3.12 32.45
N ASP A 360 23.41 2.67 33.25
CA ASP A 360 23.48 2.13 34.61
C ASP A 360 22.83 2.96 35.73
N LYS A 361 21.59 3.41 35.53
CA LYS A 361 20.82 4.34 36.40
C LYS A 361 21.35 5.77 36.41
N THR A 362 22.45 6.01 35.72
CA THR A 362 23.09 7.33 35.60
C THR A 362 22.95 7.89 34.20
N VAL A 363 23.08 9.21 34.14
CA VAL A 363 23.39 9.92 32.89
C VAL A 363 24.73 10.60 33.05
N ARG A 364 25.60 10.45 32.05
CA ARG A 364 26.91 11.10 32.01
C ARG A 364 26.93 12.13 30.89
N VAL A 365 27.53 13.29 31.15
CA VAL A 365 27.80 14.32 30.15
C VAL A 365 29.30 14.36 29.90
N TRP A 366 29.70 14.39 28.64
CA TRP A 366 31.09 14.29 28.19
C TRP A 366 31.43 15.46 27.27
N ASP A 367 32.70 15.86 27.24
CA ASP A 367 33.25 16.56 26.08
C ASP A 367 33.56 15.57 24.94
N LEU A 368 34.06 16.07 23.80
CA LEU A 368 34.38 15.23 22.65
C LEU A 368 35.75 14.54 22.79
N GLU A 369 36.60 15.03 23.68
CA GLU A 369 37.92 14.47 24.01
C GLU A 369 37.82 13.25 24.93
N GLY A 370 36.69 13.11 25.62
CA GLY A 370 36.31 11.94 26.40
C GLY A 370 36.29 12.14 27.91
N ASN A 371 36.40 13.38 28.37
CA ASN A 371 36.32 13.73 29.78
C ASN A 371 34.86 13.81 30.23
N GLN A 372 34.56 13.23 31.38
CA GLN A 372 33.24 13.32 32.00
C GLN A 372 33.08 14.70 32.67
N LEU A 373 32.19 15.53 32.14
CA LEU A 373 31.86 16.87 32.64
C LEU A 373 30.83 16.84 33.78
N ALA A 374 29.87 15.92 33.72
CA ALA A 374 28.83 15.79 34.76
C ALA A 374 28.35 14.33 34.92
N LEU A 375 27.91 13.99 36.13
CA LEU A 375 27.33 12.70 36.48
C LEU A 375 26.00 12.90 37.20
N LEU A 376 24.90 12.57 36.53
CA LEU A 376 23.54 12.75 36.99
C LEU A 376 23.06 11.44 37.63
N LYS A 377 22.72 11.49 38.92
CA LYS A 377 22.20 10.36 39.70
C LYS A 377 20.81 10.72 40.24
N GLY A 378 19.83 9.85 40.01
CA GLY A 378 18.48 10.04 40.58
C GLY A 378 17.43 9.03 40.12
N HIS A 379 17.64 8.32 39.03
CA HIS A 379 16.78 7.21 38.63
C HIS A 379 17.02 5.96 39.47
N ARG A 380 15.97 5.15 39.68
CA ARG A 380 16.02 3.92 40.48
C ARG A 380 16.45 2.70 39.65
N PHE A 381 16.19 2.74 38.34
CA PHE A 381 16.55 1.73 37.35
C PHE A 381 17.26 2.35 36.15
N TRP A 382 17.73 1.51 35.22
CA TRP A 382 18.49 1.97 34.05
C TRP A 382 17.73 3.03 33.25
N VAL A 383 18.48 3.96 32.68
CA VAL A 383 17.97 5.08 31.90
C VAL A 383 17.93 4.66 30.43
N ASN A 384 16.76 4.69 29.82
CA ASN A 384 16.54 4.20 28.46
C ASN A 384 16.81 5.27 27.40
N SER A 385 16.50 6.54 27.69
CA SER A 385 16.61 7.62 26.72
C SER A 385 17.05 8.93 27.37
N VAL A 386 17.89 9.68 26.66
CA VAL A 386 18.34 11.02 27.03
C VAL A 386 18.23 11.96 25.84
N SER A 387 17.86 13.21 26.08
CA SER A 387 17.82 14.25 25.04
C SER A 387 18.06 15.63 25.63
N PHE A 388 18.85 16.44 24.93
CA PHE A 388 18.98 17.86 25.23
C PHE A 388 17.75 18.64 24.74
N SER A 389 17.36 19.66 25.50
CA SER A 389 16.50 20.72 25.00
C SER A 389 17.22 21.46 23.87
N ARG A 390 16.45 22.07 22.96
CA ARG A 390 17.03 22.71 21.77
C ARG A 390 17.89 23.93 22.06
N ASP A 391 17.67 24.59 23.20
CA ASP A 391 18.52 25.68 23.70
C ASP A 391 19.75 25.18 24.47
N GLY A 392 19.87 23.87 24.67
CA GLY A 392 20.98 23.21 25.35
C GLY A 392 20.98 23.36 26.85
N LYS A 393 20.00 24.04 27.46
CA LYS A 393 20.01 24.38 28.89
C LYS A 393 19.42 23.31 29.81
N THR A 394 18.62 22.41 29.24
CA THR A 394 17.90 21.38 29.99
C THR A 394 18.17 20.04 29.36
N LEU A 395 18.26 19.02 30.19
CA LEU A 395 18.39 17.65 29.77
C LEU A 395 17.20 16.84 30.27
N ALA A 396 16.58 16.03 29.40
CA ALA A 396 15.48 15.15 29.78
C ALA A 396 15.94 13.69 29.76
N THR A 397 15.55 12.92 30.77
CA THR A 397 15.89 11.50 30.91
C THR A 397 14.65 10.68 31.15
N ALA A 398 14.54 9.54 30.47
CA ALA A 398 13.46 8.56 30.63
C ALA A 398 14.03 7.23 31.10
N SER A 399 13.39 6.61 32.10
CA SER A 399 13.89 5.40 32.75
C SER A 399 12.88 4.27 32.79
N PHE A 400 13.41 3.07 33.00
CA PHE A 400 12.66 1.86 33.29
C PHE A 400 11.89 1.93 34.62
N ASP A 401 12.20 2.89 35.50
CA ASP A 401 11.48 3.12 36.75
C ASP A 401 10.14 3.88 36.61
N ASN A 402 9.66 4.01 35.37
CA ASN A 402 8.44 4.71 34.94
C ASN A 402 8.50 6.25 35.08
N THR A 403 9.66 6.82 35.38
CA THR A 403 9.82 8.27 35.59
C THR A 403 10.56 8.94 34.45
N ILE A 404 10.28 10.24 34.31
CA ILE A 404 11.06 11.17 33.49
C ILE A 404 11.60 12.27 34.41
N ILE A 405 12.86 12.66 34.24
CA ILE A 405 13.46 13.76 35.01
C ILE A 405 14.01 14.80 34.03
N LEU A 406 13.69 16.07 34.28
CA LEU A 406 14.32 17.23 33.67
C LEU A 406 15.45 17.71 34.58
N TRP A 407 16.61 17.97 34.00
CA TRP A 407 17.82 18.37 34.72
C TRP A 407 18.35 19.69 34.15
N ASP A 408 19.03 20.47 34.98
CA ASP A 408 19.97 21.46 34.48
C ASP A 408 21.29 20.79 34.04
N LEU A 409 22.18 21.56 33.42
CA LEU A 409 23.49 21.06 32.98
C LEU A 409 24.47 20.79 34.13
N GLN A 410 24.20 21.34 35.32
CA GLN A 410 24.98 21.08 36.53
C GLN A 410 24.60 19.74 37.18
N GLY A 411 23.53 19.11 36.70
CA GLY A 411 23.05 17.81 37.14
C GLY A 411 22.04 17.86 38.28
N ASN A 412 21.45 19.04 38.54
CA ASN A 412 20.35 19.17 39.50
C ASN A 412 19.02 18.80 38.84
N PRO A 413 18.16 17.99 39.50
CA PRO A 413 16.83 17.69 39.00
C PRO A 413 15.92 18.93 39.13
N LEU A 414 15.38 19.40 38.01
CA LEU A 414 14.45 20.52 37.93
C LEU A 414 13.00 20.06 38.18
N VAL A 415 12.56 19.02 37.45
CA VAL A 415 11.17 18.52 37.49
C VAL A 415 11.18 17.01 37.31
N MET A 416 10.39 16.29 38.11
CA MET A 416 10.17 14.85 37.97
C MET A 416 8.74 14.57 37.50
N LEU A 417 8.59 13.96 36.34
CA LEU A 417 7.31 13.62 35.72
C LEU A 417 6.95 12.18 36.04
N ARG A 418 5.74 11.99 36.58
CA ARG A 418 5.17 10.68 36.92
C ARG A 418 3.82 10.53 36.24
N GLY A 419 3.55 9.35 35.67
CA GLY A 419 2.24 9.05 35.09
C GLY A 419 2.21 7.80 34.21
N HIS A 420 3.32 7.45 33.57
CA HIS A 420 3.43 6.16 32.89
C HIS A 420 3.34 5.00 33.87
N GLN A 421 2.77 3.89 33.41
CA GLN A 421 2.55 2.68 34.24
C GLN A 421 3.62 1.62 34.02
N ASP A 422 4.50 1.83 33.06
CA ASP A 422 5.60 0.93 32.69
C ASP A 422 6.78 1.75 32.14
N SER A 423 7.89 1.07 31.85
CA SER A 423 9.17 1.62 31.39
C SER A 423 8.98 2.70 30.33
N VAL A 424 9.62 3.86 30.52
CA VAL A 424 9.63 4.94 29.52
C VAL A 424 10.82 4.70 28.59
N ASN A 425 10.54 4.44 27.32
CA ASN A 425 11.52 3.93 26.37
C ASN A 425 12.18 5.02 25.54
N SER A 426 11.44 6.10 25.23
CA SER A 426 11.93 7.18 24.37
C SER A 426 11.29 8.51 24.74
N LEU A 427 12.03 9.60 24.56
CA LEU A 427 11.57 10.96 24.73
C LEU A 427 12.05 11.87 23.60
N SER A 428 11.34 12.96 23.36
CA SER A 428 11.71 13.97 22.36
C SER A 428 11.10 15.31 22.70
N PHE A 429 11.90 16.36 22.63
CA PHE A 429 11.41 17.73 22.69
C PHE A 429 10.79 18.14 21.36
N ASN A 430 9.71 18.91 21.41
CA ASN A 430 9.22 19.60 20.23
C ASN A 430 10.18 20.75 19.83
N ARG A 431 10.04 21.28 18.59
CA ARG A 431 10.99 22.28 18.06
C ARG A 431 11.16 23.53 18.91
N ASN A 432 10.11 24.02 19.57
CA ASN A 432 10.23 25.22 20.40
C ASN A 432 10.76 24.93 21.82
N GLY A 433 11.07 23.66 22.13
CA GLY A 433 11.59 23.22 23.42
C GLY A 433 10.57 23.23 24.56
N LYS A 434 9.34 23.70 24.34
CA LYS A 434 8.35 23.92 25.41
C LYS A 434 7.48 22.71 25.72
N ARG A 435 7.54 21.66 24.90
CA ARG A 435 6.79 20.42 25.11
C ARG A 435 7.71 19.21 24.99
N LEU A 436 7.44 18.23 25.82
CA LEU A 436 8.10 16.93 25.80
C LEU A 436 7.08 15.85 25.42
N ALA A 437 7.45 14.96 24.50
CA ALA A 437 6.71 13.73 24.27
C ALA A 437 7.49 12.55 24.87
N THR A 438 6.77 11.62 25.48
CA THR A 438 7.34 10.40 26.09
C THR A 438 6.57 9.17 25.61
N ALA A 439 7.30 8.13 25.23
CA ALA A 439 6.78 6.84 24.78
C ALA A 439 7.11 5.76 25.83
N SER A 440 6.16 4.89 26.14
CA SER A 440 6.31 3.87 27.18
C SER A 440 5.86 2.48 26.72
N SER A 441 6.37 1.47 27.42
CA SER A 441 5.93 0.08 27.35
C SER A 441 4.45 -0.10 27.72
N ASP A 442 3.85 0.87 28.41
CA ASP A 442 2.42 0.89 28.76
C ASP A 442 1.48 1.14 27.55
N SER A 443 2.03 1.11 26.33
CA SER A 443 1.35 1.33 25.05
C SER A 443 0.80 2.75 24.86
N THR A 444 1.19 3.71 25.72
CA THR A 444 0.79 5.12 25.62
C THR A 444 1.93 6.04 25.25
N ILE A 445 1.54 7.17 24.66
CA ILE A 445 2.40 8.34 24.51
C ILE A 445 1.83 9.47 25.36
N ARG A 446 2.68 10.18 26.09
CA ARG A 446 2.26 11.35 26.88
C ARG A 446 2.95 12.60 26.38
N LEU A 447 2.19 13.69 26.33
CA LEU A 447 2.69 15.03 26.07
C LEU A 447 2.71 15.80 27.39
N TRP A 448 3.80 16.52 27.64
CA TRP A 448 4.04 17.28 28.86
C TRP A 448 4.44 18.70 28.50
N ASP A 449 4.13 19.66 29.37
CA ASP A 449 4.88 20.91 29.44
C ASP A 449 6.15 20.73 30.30
N LEU A 450 6.98 21.77 30.36
CA LEU A 450 8.23 21.73 31.14
C LEU A 450 8.02 21.92 32.64
N GLN A 451 6.83 22.36 33.06
CA GLN A 451 6.43 22.47 34.46
C GLN A 451 5.97 21.11 35.02
N GLY A 452 5.73 20.16 34.13
CA GLY A 452 5.38 18.78 34.42
C GLY A 452 3.90 18.46 34.39
N ASN A 453 3.08 19.36 33.84
CA ASN A 453 1.67 19.11 33.63
C ASN A 453 1.45 18.20 32.40
N PRO A 454 0.61 17.16 32.51
CA PRO A 454 0.23 16.36 31.36
C PRO A 454 -0.68 17.17 30.43
N LEU A 455 -0.28 17.33 29.17
CA LEU A 455 -1.04 18.02 28.13
C LEU A 455 -2.00 17.08 27.39
N ALA A 456 -1.58 15.84 27.13
CA ALA A 456 -2.38 14.83 26.44
C ALA A 456 -1.84 13.42 26.69
N VAL A 457 -2.73 12.41 26.62
CA VAL A 457 -2.37 10.99 26.57
C VAL A 457 -2.89 10.40 25.26
N LEU A 458 -1.98 9.94 24.41
CA LEU A 458 -2.30 9.36 23.12
C LEU A 458 -2.39 7.85 23.28
N ARG A 459 -3.57 7.30 22.97
CA ARG A 459 -3.86 5.87 23.04
C ARG A 459 -4.16 5.35 21.65
N GLY A 460 -3.63 4.18 21.31
CA GLY A 460 -3.94 3.51 20.04
C GLY A 460 -3.03 2.34 19.73
N HIS A 461 -1.75 2.41 20.12
CA HIS A 461 -0.84 1.26 20.03
C HIS A 461 -1.30 0.11 20.94
N GLN A 462 -1.02 -1.13 20.51
CA GLN A 462 -1.38 -2.37 21.21
C GLN A 462 -0.16 -3.08 21.81
N GLY A 463 0.96 -2.36 21.91
CA GLY A 463 2.22 -2.87 22.41
C GLY A 463 3.16 -1.72 22.74
N SER A 464 4.31 -2.09 23.30
CA SER A 464 5.35 -1.14 23.73
C SER A 464 5.69 -0.12 22.65
N VAL A 465 5.59 1.17 23.00
CA VAL A 465 6.04 2.25 22.13
C VAL A 465 7.55 2.41 22.35
N ASN A 466 8.33 2.07 21.33
CA ASN A 466 9.79 1.93 21.44
C ASN A 466 10.51 3.24 21.15
N SER A 467 9.95 4.07 20.27
CA SER A 467 10.59 5.30 19.80
C SER A 467 9.55 6.33 19.35
N LEU A 468 9.91 7.60 19.48
CA LEU A 468 9.12 8.70 18.95
C LEU A 468 10.01 9.79 18.35
N SER A 469 9.45 10.57 17.42
CA SER A 469 10.15 11.66 16.75
C SER A 469 9.16 12.78 16.41
N PHE A 470 9.44 14.00 16.86
CA PHE A 470 8.69 15.16 16.41
C PHE A 470 9.09 15.56 14.99
N SER A 471 8.09 15.93 14.21
CA SER A 471 8.32 16.62 12.94
C SER A 471 9.04 17.95 13.17
N PRO A 472 9.81 18.44 12.18
CA PRO A 472 10.54 19.69 12.31
C PRO A 472 9.66 20.92 12.48
N ASP A 473 8.36 20.90 12.23
CA ASP A 473 7.48 22.03 12.55
C ASP A 473 6.86 21.91 13.96
N GLY A 474 7.09 20.79 14.65
CA GLY A 474 6.57 20.47 15.98
C GLY A 474 5.07 20.19 16.03
N LYS A 475 4.38 20.06 14.90
CA LYS A 475 2.91 19.86 14.84
C LYS A 475 2.52 18.39 14.76
N THR A 476 3.41 17.57 14.19
CA THR A 476 3.22 16.14 13.99
C THR A 476 4.20 15.35 14.85
N LEU A 477 3.74 14.27 15.46
CA LEU A 477 4.57 13.30 16.19
C LEU A 477 4.49 11.95 15.50
N ALA A 478 5.62 11.31 15.24
CA ALA A 478 5.71 9.92 14.78
C ALA A 478 6.05 9.00 15.96
N THR A 479 5.42 7.83 16.01
CA THR A 479 5.62 6.84 17.07
C THR A 479 5.78 5.45 16.48
N ALA A 480 6.82 4.72 16.90
CA ALA A 480 7.10 3.35 16.48
C ALA A 480 6.87 2.37 17.64
N SER A 481 6.29 1.21 17.33
CA SER A 481 5.85 0.26 18.36
C SER A 481 6.16 -1.21 18.02
N SER A 482 6.25 -2.01 19.08
CA SER A 482 6.32 -3.47 19.04
C SER A 482 5.06 -4.12 18.47
N ASP A 483 3.94 -3.38 18.38
CA ASP A 483 2.72 -3.81 17.68
C ASP A 483 2.86 -3.84 16.15
N ARG A 484 4.08 -3.64 15.62
CA ARG A 484 4.43 -3.65 14.19
C ARG A 484 3.80 -2.50 13.43
N THR A 485 3.53 -1.39 14.11
CA THR A 485 2.99 -0.18 13.48
C THR A 485 3.82 1.06 13.77
N VAL A 486 3.73 2.02 12.85
CA VAL A 486 4.11 3.42 13.09
C VAL A 486 2.87 4.29 12.98
N ARG A 487 2.69 5.25 13.89
CA ARG A 487 1.56 6.19 13.87
C ARG A 487 2.04 7.62 13.79
N LEU A 488 1.30 8.45 13.05
CA LEU A 488 1.45 9.91 13.10
C LEU A 488 0.29 10.51 13.88
N TRP A 489 0.61 11.48 14.72
CA TRP A 489 -0.35 12.16 15.59
C TRP A 489 -0.24 13.67 15.40
N ASN A 490 -1.36 14.37 15.53
CA ASN A 490 -1.33 15.82 15.64
C ASN A 490 -1.22 16.27 17.11
N SER A 491 -1.05 17.58 17.31
CA SER A 491 -0.95 18.19 18.64
C SER A 491 -2.21 18.09 19.52
N LYS A 492 -3.35 17.68 18.96
CA LYS A 492 -4.61 17.41 19.70
C LYS A 492 -4.77 15.94 20.08
N GLY A 493 -3.85 15.09 19.63
CA GLY A 493 -3.87 13.64 19.87
C GLY A 493 -4.69 12.83 18.88
N ASN A 494 -5.13 13.42 17.78
CA ASN A 494 -5.76 12.65 16.70
C ASN A 494 -4.68 11.95 15.88
N GLN A 495 -4.92 10.69 15.56
CA GLN A 495 -4.11 9.96 14.60
C GLN A 495 -4.31 10.54 13.19
N LEU A 496 -3.22 10.99 12.59
CA LEU A 496 -3.13 11.50 11.23
C LEU A 496 -2.81 10.39 10.21
N ALA A 497 -2.03 9.40 10.61
CA ALA A 497 -1.67 8.27 9.76
C ALA A 497 -1.31 7.03 10.57
N LEU A 498 -1.44 5.86 9.94
CA LEU A 498 -1.03 4.56 10.46
C LEU A 498 -0.29 3.80 9.35
N PHE A 499 0.90 3.32 9.67
CA PHE A 499 1.72 2.44 8.84
C PHE A 499 1.70 1.05 9.48
N GLN A 500 1.20 0.04 8.77
CA GLN A 500 1.12 -1.36 9.24
C GLN A 500 1.48 -2.32 8.10
N GLY A 501 1.59 -3.61 8.42
CA GLY A 501 1.91 -4.67 7.45
C GLY A 501 3.32 -5.22 7.59
N TYR A 502 4.08 -4.72 8.57
CA TYR A 502 5.41 -5.23 8.87
C TYR A 502 5.33 -6.59 9.60
N ARG A 503 6.23 -7.51 9.23
CA ARG A 503 6.30 -8.85 9.84
C ARG A 503 6.93 -8.84 11.24
N ARG A 504 7.72 -7.81 11.55
CA ARG A 504 8.46 -7.64 12.81
C ARG A 504 8.18 -6.26 13.43
N SER A 505 8.60 -6.08 14.68
CA SER A 505 8.44 -4.83 15.44
C SER A 505 9.23 -3.67 14.82
N VAL A 506 8.76 -2.44 15.06
CA VAL A 506 9.47 -1.21 14.69
C VAL A 506 10.16 -0.66 15.94
N ASN A 507 11.49 -0.55 15.87
CA ASN A 507 12.32 -0.19 17.03
C ASN A 507 12.58 1.31 17.11
N SER A 508 12.73 1.98 15.96
CA SER A 508 13.05 3.41 15.90
C SER A 508 12.38 4.10 14.73
N VAL A 509 12.05 5.38 14.90
CA VAL A 509 11.49 6.23 13.85
C VAL A 509 12.14 7.61 13.89
N SER A 510 12.43 8.18 12.72
CA SER A 510 13.05 9.50 12.60
C SER A 510 12.43 10.29 11.45
N PHE A 511 12.05 11.54 11.69
CA PHE A 511 11.68 12.48 10.63
C PHE A 511 12.92 13.06 9.94
N SER A 512 12.83 13.30 8.64
CA SER A 512 13.81 14.13 7.95
C SER A 512 13.76 15.58 8.47
N PRO A 513 14.88 16.34 8.43
CA PRO A 513 14.95 17.71 8.95
C PRO A 513 14.00 18.72 8.28
N ASP A 514 13.51 18.41 7.08
CA ASP A 514 12.51 19.18 6.35
C ASP A 514 11.05 18.70 6.60
N GLY A 515 10.87 17.59 7.32
CA GLY A 515 9.57 17.00 7.66
C GLY A 515 8.90 16.26 6.50
N LYS A 516 9.65 16.04 5.42
CA LYS A 516 9.15 15.50 4.15
C LYS A 516 9.27 13.99 4.05
N ALA A 517 10.07 13.37 4.88
CA ALA A 517 10.31 11.94 4.88
C ALA A 517 10.37 11.36 6.30
N LEU A 518 10.24 10.04 6.37
CA LEU A 518 10.27 9.27 7.60
C LEU A 518 11.12 8.02 7.38
N ALA A 519 12.07 7.75 8.27
CA ALA A 519 12.84 6.52 8.30
C ALA A 519 12.42 5.67 9.50
N MET A 520 12.26 4.36 9.29
CA MET A 520 11.79 3.42 10.31
C MET A 520 12.78 2.25 10.40
N ALA A 521 13.31 1.96 11.58
CA ALA A 521 14.18 0.82 11.83
C ALA A 521 13.38 -0.38 12.33
N LEU A 522 13.54 -1.55 11.70
CA LEU A 522 12.77 -2.75 11.99
C LEU A 522 13.65 -3.87 12.58
N SER A 523 13.02 -4.77 13.33
CA SER A 523 13.68 -5.99 13.84
C SER A 523 13.88 -7.10 12.79
N ASP A 524 13.61 -6.83 11.52
CA ASP A 524 13.94 -7.77 10.41
C ASP A 524 15.30 -7.45 9.76
N GLY A 525 16.08 -6.53 10.34
CA GLY A 525 17.38 -6.11 9.80
C GLY A 525 17.30 -5.02 8.74
N THR A 526 16.14 -4.42 8.53
CA THR A 526 15.94 -3.44 7.47
C THR A 526 15.52 -2.07 7.98
N VAL A 527 15.68 -1.04 7.13
CA VAL A 527 15.14 0.30 7.37
C VAL A 527 14.21 0.68 6.23
N ARG A 528 12.98 1.07 6.58
CA ARG A 528 11.96 1.52 5.62
C ARG A 528 12.01 3.04 5.51
N PHE A 529 12.12 3.55 4.28
CA PHE A 529 12.10 4.97 3.99
C PHE A 529 10.82 5.37 3.26
N TRP A 530 10.12 6.32 3.87
CA TRP A 530 8.84 6.82 3.45
C TRP A 530 8.96 8.27 3.05
N ASP A 531 8.48 8.59 1.86
CA ASP A 531 8.30 9.95 1.41
C ASP A 531 6.91 10.42 1.83
N LEU A 532 6.82 11.32 2.79
CA LEU A 532 5.57 11.93 3.23
C LEU A 532 5.06 12.99 2.23
N GLN A 533 5.88 13.33 1.23
CA GLN A 533 5.49 14.21 0.12
C GLN A 533 5.04 13.48 -1.15
N GLY A 534 5.03 12.14 -1.16
CA GLY A 534 4.91 11.36 -2.39
C GLY A 534 3.84 11.92 -3.33
N ASN A 535 4.31 12.36 -4.49
CA ASN A 535 3.57 12.98 -5.58
C ASN A 535 2.50 14.03 -5.16
N ARG A 536 2.94 15.29 -5.09
CA ARG A 536 2.17 16.43 -5.64
C ARG A 536 1.75 16.26 -7.11
N LEU A 537 2.10 15.14 -7.75
CA LEU A 537 1.62 14.68 -9.06
C LEU A 537 0.47 13.65 -9.00
N GLY A 538 0.00 13.28 -7.80
CA GLY A 538 -1.30 12.65 -7.60
C GLY A 538 -2.32 13.73 -7.38
N LEU A 539 -2.68 14.45 -8.44
CA LEU A 539 -3.60 15.57 -8.36
C LEU A 539 -5.03 15.10 -8.05
N SER A 540 -5.28 14.90 -6.76
CA SER A 540 -6.60 14.89 -6.16
C SER A 540 -6.60 15.69 -4.86
N GLN A 541 -5.83 16.77 -4.78
CA GLN A 541 -6.38 17.93 -4.12
C GLN A 541 -7.41 18.50 -5.09
N GLY A 542 -8.69 18.25 -4.81
CA GLY A 542 -9.63 19.34 -5.03
C GLY A 542 -9.01 20.52 -4.31
N TYR A 543 -8.59 21.55 -5.04
CA TYR A 543 -8.18 22.80 -4.43
C TYR A 543 -9.41 23.34 -3.68
N GLN A 544 -9.58 22.90 -2.44
CA GLN A 544 -10.45 23.50 -1.45
C GLN A 544 -9.74 24.77 -1.02
N ASP A 545 -9.70 25.74 -1.92
CA ASP A 545 -9.23 27.05 -1.55
C ASP A 545 -10.25 27.61 -0.55
N ARG A 546 -9.80 27.83 0.69
CA ARG A 546 -10.54 28.66 1.66
C ARG A 546 -10.68 30.11 1.18
N VAL A 547 -10.15 30.47 -0.01
CA VAL A 547 -10.22 31.80 -0.63
C VAL A 547 -11.23 31.89 -1.80
N ASN A 548 -11.60 30.80 -2.49
CA ASN A 548 -12.65 30.86 -3.53
C ASN A 548 -14.03 30.97 -2.88
N ARG A 549 -14.56 32.19 -2.76
CA ARG A 549 -15.88 32.42 -2.14
C ARG A 549 -17.04 31.91 -3.01
N ARG A 550 -16.84 31.72 -4.33
CA ARG A 550 -17.86 31.34 -5.33
C ARG A 550 -17.31 30.44 -6.46
N SER A 551 -18.17 29.99 -7.37
CA SER A 551 -17.88 28.97 -8.40
C SER A 551 -16.77 29.40 -9.38
N VAL A 552 -16.01 28.43 -9.90
CA VAL A 552 -15.03 28.57 -10.99
C VAL A 552 -15.74 28.18 -12.28
N ILE A 553 -15.73 29.07 -13.28
CA ILE A 553 -16.58 28.95 -14.47
C ILE A 553 -15.82 28.28 -15.62
N SER A 554 -14.60 28.71 -15.88
CA SER A 554 -13.73 28.16 -16.93
C SER A 554 -12.26 28.10 -16.52
N ILE A 555 -11.48 27.48 -17.41
CA ILE A 555 -10.07 27.18 -17.21
C ILE A 555 -9.32 27.26 -18.54
N SER A 556 -8.11 27.81 -18.50
CA SER A 556 -7.27 27.95 -19.69
C SER A 556 -5.80 27.73 -19.33
N PHE A 557 -5.09 26.94 -20.13
CA PHE A 557 -3.64 26.78 -20.02
C PHE A 557 -2.92 27.88 -20.80
N SER A 558 -1.78 28.33 -20.29
CA SER A 558 -0.82 29.09 -21.09
C SER A 558 -0.31 28.23 -22.25
N SER A 559 0.12 28.87 -23.35
CA SER A 559 0.57 28.18 -24.56
C SER A 559 1.81 27.28 -24.35
N ASP A 560 2.62 27.59 -23.35
CA ASP A 560 3.80 26.82 -22.92
C ASP A 560 3.49 25.73 -21.89
N ALA A 561 2.22 25.55 -21.53
CA ALA A 561 1.73 24.60 -20.53
C ALA A 561 2.25 24.82 -19.09
N LYS A 562 2.93 25.92 -18.77
CA LYS A 562 3.50 26.13 -17.43
C LYS A 562 2.54 26.76 -16.43
N MET A 563 1.51 27.45 -16.93
CA MET A 563 0.56 28.20 -16.12
C MET A 563 -0.89 27.86 -16.47
N LEU A 564 -1.76 28.11 -15.50
CA LEU A 564 -3.19 27.91 -15.57
C LEU A 564 -3.91 29.19 -15.14
N ALA A 565 -4.85 29.67 -15.96
CA ALA A 565 -5.77 30.74 -15.57
C ALA A 565 -7.11 30.13 -15.13
N THR A 566 -7.62 30.58 -13.99
CA THR A 566 -8.94 30.20 -13.48
C THR A 566 -9.77 31.45 -13.22
N GLU A 567 -10.99 31.48 -13.75
CA GLU A 567 -11.97 32.55 -13.54
C GLU A 567 -13.00 32.13 -12.49
N SER A 568 -13.43 33.06 -11.66
CA SER A 568 -14.41 32.79 -10.60
C SER A 568 -15.49 33.86 -10.50
N ASP A 569 -16.68 33.42 -10.07
CA ASP A 569 -17.82 34.25 -9.68
C ASP A 569 -17.54 35.22 -8.52
N ASP A 570 -16.37 35.13 -7.89
CA ASP A 570 -15.90 36.06 -6.87
C ASP A 570 -15.28 37.35 -7.44
N HIS A 571 -15.44 37.59 -8.74
CA HIS A 571 -14.97 38.79 -9.45
C HIS A 571 -13.44 38.86 -9.53
N THR A 572 -12.76 37.71 -9.61
CA THR A 572 -11.31 37.65 -9.75
C THR A 572 -10.85 36.58 -10.74
N VAL A 573 -9.63 36.76 -11.25
CA VAL A 573 -8.92 35.77 -12.06
C VAL A 573 -7.63 35.42 -11.33
N ARG A 574 -7.28 34.13 -11.32
CA ARG A 574 -6.06 33.64 -10.67
C ARG A 574 -5.19 32.92 -11.68
N LEU A 575 -3.88 33.18 -11.60
CA LEU A 575 -2.85 32.42 -12.30
C LEU A 575 -2.17 31.47 -11.33
N TRP A 576 -1.99 30.23 -11.78
CA TRP A 576 -1.39 29.16 -11.01
C TRP A 576 -0.24 28.53 -11.78
N ASP A 577 0.76 28.03 -11.06
CA ASP A 577 1.66 27.03 -11.63
C ASP A 577 1.00 25.64 -11.62
N LEU A 578 1.62 24.68 -12.30
CA LEU A 578 1.16 23.29 -12.31
C LEU A 578 1.31 22.56 -10.97
N GLN A 579 2.03 23.14 -10.01
CA GLN A 579 2.23 22.60 -8.67
C GLN A 579 1.15 23.07 -7.68
N GLY A 580 0.26 23.96 -8.13
CA GLY A 580 -0.84 24.48 -7.32
C GLY A 580 -0.58 25.78 -6.59
N ASN A 581 0.58 26.39 -6.78
CA ASN A 581 0.88 27.65 -6.15
C ASN A 581 0.19 28.76 -6.97
N ARG A 582 -0.57 29.62 -6.28
CA ARG A 582 -1.11 30.83 -6.88
C ARG A 582 0.04 31.80 -7.13
N LEU A 583 0.35 32.02 -8.39
CA LEU A 583 1.39 32.96 -8.81
C LEU A 583 0.87 34.40 -8.71
N VAL A 584 -0.33 34.63 -9.25
CA VAL A 584 -0.90 35.97 -9.38
C VAL A 584 -2.40 35.96 -9.12
N LEU A 585 -2.90 37.03 -8.48
CA LEU A 585 -4.32 37.29 -8.26
C LEU A 585 -4.72 38.61 -8.91
N LEU A 586 -5.53 38.54 -9.96
CA LEU A 586 -6.03 39.69 -10.72
C LEU A 586 -7.35 40.15 -10.11
N LYS A 587 -7.38 41.37 -9.57
CA LYS A 587 -8.53 42.00 -8.93
C LYS A 587 -8.98 43.25 -9.69
N GLY A 588 -10.15 43.79 -9.32
CA GLY A 588 -10.64 45.07 -9.83
C GLY A 588 -11.88 44.96 -10.73
N TYR A 589 -12.44 43.76 -10.88
CA TYR A 589 -13.71 43.52 -11.59
C TYR A 589 -14.89 43.85 -10.67
N ARG A 590 -15.96 44.43 -11.22
CA ARG A 590 -17.18 44.75 -10.45
C ARG A 590 -18.24 43.63 -10.51
N ARG A 591 -18.12 42.70 -11.46
CA ARG A 591 -19.00 41.54 -11.65
C ARG A 591 -18.17 40.33 -12.11
N SER A 592 -18.83 39.19 -12.35
CA SER A 592 -18.16 37.92 -12.70
C SER A 592 -17.33 38.04 -13.99
N VAL A 593 -16.29 37.22 -14.09
CA VAL A 593 -15.42 37.11 -15.28
C VAL A 593 -15.87 35.87 -16.04
N ASN A 594 -16.24 36.04 -17.31
CA ASN A 594 -16.95 35.00 -18.08
C ASN A 594 -16.07 34.27 -19.08
N SER A 595 -14.95 34.88 -19.48
CA SER A 595 -14.01 34.25 -20.40
C SER A 595 -12.61 34.83 -20.24
N VAL A 596 -11.61 33.97 -20.46
CA VAL A 596 -10.20 34.32 -20.46
C VAL A 596 -9.49 33.72 -21.68
N SER A 597 -8.56 34.47 -22.26
CA SER A 597 -7.74 34.00 -23.37
C SER A 597 -6.30 34.41 -23.17
N PHE A 598 -5.37 33.47 -23.31
CA PHE A 598 -3.94 33.79 -23.41
C PHE A 598 -3.61 34.23 -24.84
N SER A 599 -2.65 35.14 -24.97
CA SER A 599 -1.98 35.39 -26.24
C SER A 599 -1.13 34.18 -26.62
N ARG A 600 -0.90 33.99 -27.93
CA ARG A 600 -0.19 32.78 -28.43
C ARG A 600 1.26 32.71 -27.97
N ASP A 601 1.92 33.85 -27.82
CA ASP A 601 3.27 33.97 -27.25
C ASP A 601 3.31 33.70 -25.73
N GLY A 602 2.15 33.54 -25.09
CA GLY A 602 2.00 33.24 -23.68
C GLY A 602 2.24 34.42 -22.76
N LYS A 603 2.52 35.64 -23.26
CA LYS A 603 2.95 36.77 -22.43
C LYS A 603 1.81 37.62 -21.88
N THR A 604 0.65 37.58 -22.53
CA THR A 604 -0.49 38.44 -22.22
C THR A 604 -1.73 37.61 -21.95
N LEU A 605 -2.55 38.04 -20.99
CA LEU A 605 -3.85 37.46 -20.69
C LEU A 605 -4.95 38.50 -20.92
N ALA A 606 -5.94 38.16 -21.74
CA ALA A 606 -7.18 38.91 -21.87
C ALA A 606 -8.27 38.30 -20.99
N THR A 607 -9.03 39.16 -20.33
CA THR A 607 -10.10 38.81 -19.40
C THR A 607 -11.33 39.66 -19.72
N VAL A 608 -12.51 39.04 -19.77
CA VAL A 608 -13.78 39.75 -20.03
C VAL A 608 -14.79 39.51 -18.93
N SER A 609 -15.53 40.55 -18.57
CA SER A 609 -16.43 40.52 -17.41
C SER A 609 -17.82 41.06 -17.72
N TYR A 610 -18.78 40.61 -16.93
CA TYR A 610 -20.13 41.17 -16.81
C TYR A 610 -20.15 42.64 -16.34
N ASP A 611 -19.01 43.19 -15.94
CA ASP A 611 -18.85 44.64 -15.69
C ASP A 611 -18.69 45.47 -16.97
N LYS A 612 -18.87 44.85 -18.15
CA LYS A 612 -18.80 45.46 -19.50
C LYS A 612 -17.39 45.86 -19.93
N THR A 613 -16.36 45.37 -19.24
CA THR A 613 -14.97 45.72 -19.55
C THR A 613 -14.14 44.51 -19.95
N VAL A 614 -13.13 44.80 -20.76
CA VAL A 614 -12.06 43.88 -21.10
C VAL A 614 -10.79 44.38 -20.42
N ARG A 615 -10.02 43.48 -19.81
CA ARG A 615 -8.71 43.84 -19.23
C ARG A 615 -7.62 42.96 -19.82
N LEU A 616 -6.51 43.59 -20.20
CA LEU A 616 -5.28 42.92 -20.60
C LEU A 616 -4.28 42.97 -19.44
N TRP A 617 -3.61 41.85 -19.22
CA TRP A 617 -2.67 41.67 -18.12
C TRP A 617 -1.38 41.06 -18.60
N ASP A 618 -0.27 41.44 -17.98
CA ASP A 618 0.94 40.61 -18.04
C ASP A 618 0.82 39.45 -17.04
N LEU A 619 1.75 38.50 -17.14
CA LEU A 619 1.78 37.33 -16.26
C LEU A 619 2.25 37.64 -14.84
N GLN A 620 2.70 38.87 -14.55
CA GLN A 620 3.09 39.34 -13.23
C GLN A 620 1.91 40.03 -12.50
N GLY A 621 0.78 40.23 -13.18
CA GLY A 621 -0.44 40.82 -12.64
C GLY A 621 -0.57 42.31 -12.82
N LYS A 622 0.28 42.93 -13.63
CA LYS A 622 0.11 44.32 -14.05
C LYS A 622 -0.98 44.39 -15.11
N GLN A 623 -1.93 45.29 -14.91
CA GLN A 623 -2.91 45.61 -15.94
C GLN A 623 -2.22 46.41 -17.05
N LEU A 624 -2.16 45.86 -18.25
CA LEU A 624 -1.58 46.50 -19.43
C LEU A 624 -2.56 47.48 -20.09
N ALA A 625 -3.83 47.08 -20.19
CA ALA A 625 -4.89 47.91 -20.78
C ALA A 625 -6.27 47.60 -20.17
N LEU A 626 -7.14 48.60 -20.17
CA LEU A 626 -8.57 48.50 -19.79
C LEU A 626 -9.42 49.00 -20.96
N LEU A 627 -10.10 48.09 -21.64
CA LEU A 627 -10.91 48.41 -22.80
C LEU A 627 -12.36 48.59 -22.38
N LYS A 628 -12.90 49.79 -22.64
CA LYS A 628 -14.28 50.17 -22.35
C LYS A 628 -14.98 50.52 -23.65
N GLY A 629 -16.21 50.04 -23.83
CA GLY A 629 -17.01 50.43 -24.99
C GLY A 629 -18.27 49.60 -25.17
N HIS A 630 -18.27 48.33 -24.75
CA HIS A 630 -19.48 47.51 -24.73
C HIS A 630 -20.53 48.07 -23.76
N GLN A 631 -21.81 47.96 -24.14
CA GLN A 631 -22.95 48.46 -23.36
C GLN A 631 -23.67 47.35 -22.57
N GLY A 632 -23.32 46.10 -22.83
CA GLY A 632 -23.83 44.90 -22.17
C GLY A 632 -22.70 44.04 -21.63
N SER A 633 -23.07 42.93 -21.00
CA SER A 633 -22.10 41.95 -20.51
C SER A 633 -21.30 41.37 -21.67
N ILE A 634 -20.02 41.06 -21.44
CA ILE A 634 -19.15 40.49 -22.48
C ILE A 634 -19.09 38.98 -22.26
N GLU A 635 -19.54 38.22 -23.25
CA GLU A 635 -19.70 36.77 -23.16
C GLU A 635 -18.44 36.01 -23.55
N SER A 636 -17.73 36.47 -24.58
CA SER A 636 -16.61 35.72 -25.15
C SER A 636 -15.50 36.63 -25.64
N VAL A 637 -14.26 36.12 -25.56
CA VAL A 637 -13.05 36.80 -26.03
C VAL A 637 -12.17 35.84 -26.82
N SER A 638 -11.55 36.33 -27.89
CA SER A 638 -10.58 35.58 -28.67
C SER A 638 -9.43 36.49 -29.11
N PHE A 639 -8.19 36.02 -28.96
CA PHE A 639 -7.03 36.64 -29.62
C PHE A 639 -6.95 36.22 -31.09
N SER A 640 -6.46 37.13 -31.93
CA SER A 640 -5.99 36.81 -33.27
C SER A 640 -4.73 35.94 -33.21
N ARG A 641 -4.43 35.24 -34.30
CA ARG A 641 -3.34 34.27 -34.33
C ARG A 641 -1.96 34.90 -34.17
N ASP A 642 -1.78 36.11 -34.67
CA ASP A 642 -0.58 36.93 -34.50
C ASP A 642 -0.50 37.58 -33.10
N GLY A 643 -1.56 37.46 -32.30
CA GLY A 643 -1.65 38.02 -30.95
C GLY A 643 -1.84 39.53 -30.90
N LYS A 644 -2.00 40.23 -32.04
CA LYS A 644 -2.06 41.70 -32.09
C LYS A 644 -3.45 42.28 -31.95
N THR A 645 -4.48 41.47 -32.20
CA THR A 645 -5.88 41.90 -32.22
C THR A 645 -6.70 41.05 -31.25
N LEU A 646 -7.68 41.66 -30.60
CA LEU A 646 -8.64 40.99 -29.73
C LEU A 646 -10.05 41.16 -30.27
N ALA A 647 -10.83 40.08 -30.30
CA ALA A 647 -12.26 40.12 -30.61
C ALA A 647 -13.09 39.84 -29.36
N THR A 648 -14.13 40.63 -29.11
CA THR A 648 -15.04 40.47 -27.96
C THR A 648 -16.49 40.47 -28.38
N ALA A 649 -17.27 39.51 -27.88
CA ALA A 649 -18.70 39.37 -28.14
C ALA A 649 -19.53 39.72 -26.89
N SER A 650 -20.67 40.40 -27.07
CA SER A 650 -21.44 40.96 -25.96
C SER A 650 -22.95 40.80 -26.11
N GLU A 651 -23.64 40.83 -24.96
CA GLU A 651 -25.10 41.01 -24.84
C GLU A 651 -25.63 42.28 -25.51
N ASP A 652 -24.77 43.28 -25.77
CA ASP A 652 -25.15 44.48 -26.53
C ASP A 652 -25.35 44.25 -28.03
N LYS A 653 -25.34 42.99 -28.46
CA LYS A 653 -25.55 42.53 -29.84
C LYS A 653 -24.40 42.87 -30.79
N THR A 654 -23.27 43.35 -30.26
CA THR A 654 -22.10 43.71 -31.07
C THR A 654 -20.92 42.78 -30.81
N VAL A 655 -20.07 42.68 -31.82
CA VAL A 655 -18.70 42.20 -31.65
C VAL A 655 -17.77 43.38 -31.86
N ARG A 656 -16.71 43.47 -31.05
CA ARG A 656 -15.72 44.54 -31.17
C ARG A 656 -14.34 43.96 -31.40
N LEU A 657 -13.59 44.62 -32.28
CA LEU A 657 -12.17 44.38 -32.47
C LEU A 657 -11.36 45.46 -31.78
N TRP A 658 -10.26 45.07 -31.17
CA TRP A 658 -9.38 45.94 -30.42
C TRP A 658 -7.93 45.65 -30.74
N ASP A 659 -7.08 46.68 -30.70
CA ASP A 659 -5.64 46.48 -30.56
C ASP A 659 -5.26 46.20 -29.09
N LEU A 660 -3.99 45.90 -28.84
CA LEU A 660 -3.49 45.61 -27.49
C LEU A 660 -3.33 46.88 -26.61
N GLN A 661 -3.36 48.06 -27.23
CA GLN A 661 -3.33 49.34 -26.55
C GLN A 661 -4.73 49.74 -26.02
N GLY A 662 -5.77 49.05 -26.50
CA GLY A 662 -7.15 49.23 -26.08
C GLY A 662 -7.98 50.10 -27.03
N ASN A 663 -7.45 50.45 -28.19
CA ASN A 663 -8.19 51.21 -29.19
C ASN A 663 -9.16 50.29 -29.94
N PRO A 664 -10.41 50.73 -30.15
CA PRO A 664 -11.35 49.99 -30.98
C PRO A 664 -10.94 50.07 -32.45
N LEU A 665 -10.74 48.92 -33.08
CA LEU A 665 -10.43 48.80 -34.52
C LEU A 665 -11.70 48.72 -35.36
N ALA A 666 -12.72 47.99 -34.88
CA ALA A 666 -14.00 47.86 -35.57
C ALA A 666 -15.13 47.50 -34.59
N VAL A 667 -16.36 47.87 -34.93
CA VAL A 667 -17.59 47.44 -34.23
C VAL A 667 -18.50 46.75 -35.23
N LEU A 668 -18.60 45.43 -35.13
CA LEU A 668 -19.42 44.60 -35.98
C LEU A 668 -20.87 44.62 -35.49
N ARG A 669 -21.76 45.18 -36.30
CA ARG A 669 -23.20 45.30 -36.02
C ARG A 669 -24.00 44.49 -37.02
N GLY A 670 -24.93 43.68 -36.53
CA GLY A 670 -25.83 42.91 -37.41
C GLY A 670 -26.60 41.80 -36.71
N HIS A 671 -26.08 41.26 -35.60
CA HIS A 671 -26.83 40.35 -34.75
C HIS A 671 -28.02 41.06 -34.09
N GLN A 672 -29.13 40.35 -33.92
CA GLN A 672 -30.38 40.90 -33.39
C GLN A 672 -30.58 40.62 -31.90
N ASN A 673 -29.76 39.75 -31.33
CA ASN A 673 -29.76 39.38 -29.91
C ASN A 673 -28.32 39.17 -29.40
N SER A 674 -28.16 38.77 -28.14
CA SER A 674 -26.87 38.56 -27.48
C SER A 674 -25.91 37.73 -28.33
N VAL A 675 -24.66 38.18 -28.46
CA VAL A 675 -23.59 37.42 -29.14
C VAL A 675 -22.81 36.66 -28.09
N ILE A 676 -22.88 35.33 -28.16
CA ILE A 676 -22.42 34.45 -27.08
C ILE A 676 -21.05 33.84 -27.34
N SER A 677 -20.59 33.80 -28.59
CA SER A 677 -19.27 33.26 -28.94
C SER A 677 -18.65 33.99 -30.10
N VAL A 678 -17.33 34.23 -30.02
CA VAL A 678 -16.52 34.76 -31.11
C VAL A 678 -15.23 33.96 -31.26
N ARG A 679 -14.86 33.64 -32.51
CA ARG A 679 -13.63 32.92 -32.85
C ARG A 679 -13.00 33.53 -34.09
N PHE A 680 -11.69 33.77 -34.04
CA PHE A 680 -10.91 34.02 -35.25
C PHE A 680 -10.80 32.75 -36.10
N SER A 681 -10.83 32.92 -37.42
CA SER A 681 -10.38 31.92 -38.37
C SER A 681 -8.90 31.62 -38.15
N ARG A 682 -8.47 30.47 -38.66
CA ARG A 682 -7.11 29.99 -38.39
C ARG A 682 -6.03 30.78 -39.11
N ASP A 683 -6.32 31.36 -40.27
CA ASP A 683 -5.45 32.33 -40.95
C ASP A 683 -5.50 33.72 -40.29
N GLY A 684 -6.46 33.96 -39.39
CA GLY A 684 -6.66 35.22 -38.69
C GLY A 684 -7.37 36.30 -39.52
N GLN A 685 -7.82 35.99 -40.74
CA GLN A 685 -8.39 36.98 -41.66
C GLN A 685 -9.91 37.19 -41.50
N MET A 686 -10.58 36.33 -40.74
CA MET A 686 -12.03 36.32 -40.59
C MET A 686 -12.44 36.02 -39.14
N LEU A 687 -13.67 36.39 -38.77
CA LEU A 687 -14.33 36.04 -37.51
C LEU A 687 -15.60 35.25 -37.75
N ALA A 688 -15.84 34.23 -36.92
CA ALA A 688 -17.14 33.60 -36.77
C ALA A 688 -17.77 34.02 -35.44
N THR A 689 -19.05 34.38 -35.47
CA THR A 689 -19.81 34.83 -34.30
C THR A 689 -21.13 34.08 -34.19
N ALA A 690 -21.47 33.58 -33.01
CA ALA A 690 -22.74 32.90 -32.74
C ALA A 690 -23.59 33.75 -31.80
N SER A 691 -24.89 33.76 -32.05
CA SER A 691 -25.84 34.57 -31.29
C SER A 691 -27.10 33.81 -30.93
N GLU A 692 -27.76 34.30 -29.89
CA GLU A 692 -29.12 33.91 -29.52
C GLU A 692 -30.18 34.28 -30.58
N ASP A 693 -29.80 35.07 -31.59
CA ASP A 693 -30.66 35.37 -32.75
C ASP A 693 -30.79 34.19 -33.74
N LYS A 694 -30.26 33.02 -33.37
CA LYS A 694 -30.30 31.76 -34.13
C LYS A 694 -29.39 31.75 -35.36
N THR A 695 -28.56 32.79 -35.54
CA THR A 695 -27.64 32.90 -36.66
C THR A 695 -26.19 32.77 -36.21
N VAL A 696 -25.37 32.27 -37.14
CA VAL A 696 -23.92 32.42 -37.07
C VAL A 696 -23.51 33.35 -38.21
N ARG A 697 -22.60 34.28 -37.95
CA ARG A 697 -22.14 35.23 -38.96
C ARG A 697 -20.64 35.12 -39.14
N LEU A 698 -20.22 35.22 -40.40
CA LEU A 698 -18.83 35.34 -40.79
C LEU A 698 -18.54 36.78 -41.16
N TRP A 699 -17.40 37.30 -40.72
CA TRP A 699 -17.02 38.71 -40.90
C TRP A 699 -15.57 38.85 -41.30
N ASP A 700 -15.28 39.83 -42.15
CA ASP A 700 -13.91 40.30 -42.29
C ASP A 700 -13.47 41.13 -41.07
N LEU A 701 -12.19 41.50 -41.03
CA LEU A 701 -11.64 42.29 -39.93
C LEU A 701 -12.04 43.78 -40.01
N GLN A 702 -12.57 44.23 -41.15
CA GLN A 702 -13.08 45.58 -41.36
C GLN A 702 -14.51 45.73 -40.81
N GLY A 703 -15.18 44.62 -40.50
CA GLY A 703 -16.52 44.58 -39.93
C GLY A 703 -17.63 44.29 -40.94
N ASN A 704 -17.30 43.94 -42.18
CA ASN A 704 -18.27 43.58 -43.20
C ASN A 704 -18.72 42.13 -43.02
N PRO A 705 -20.04 41.85 -43.12
CA PRO A 705 -20.54 40.48 -43.09
C PRO A 705 -20.16 39.76 -44.40
N LEU A 706 -19.40 38.68 -44.29
CA LEU A 706 -19.05 37.80 -45.42
C LEU A 706 -20.17 36.79 -45.70
N ALA A 707 -20.76 36.23 -44.65
CA ALA A 707 -21.88 35.29 -44.76
C ALA A 707 -22.76 35.31 -43.51
N VAL A 708 -24.05 34.97 -43.68
CA VAL A 708 -25.00 34.75 -42.58
C VAL A 708 -25.52 33.33 -42.67
N LEU A 709 -25.10 32.49 -41.73
CA LEU A 709 -25.45 31.08 -41.66
C LEU A 709 -26.81 30.96 -40.97
N ARG A 710 -27.85 30.69 -41.77
CA ARG A 710 -29.23 30.53 -41.30
C ARG A 710 -29.63 29.07 -41.34
N GLY A 711 -30.21 28.57 -40.26
CA GLY A 711 -30.72 27.21 -40.24
C GLY A 711 -31.04 26.65 -38.85
N HIS A 712 -30.31 27.09 -37.83
CA HIS A 712 -30.63 26.75 -36.45
C HIS A 712 -31.94 27.42 -36.00
N GLN A 713 -32.70 26.74 -35.15
CA GLN A 713 -34.06 27.16 -34.75
C GLN A 713 -34.10 27.76 -33.32
N PRO A 714 -33.36 27.21 -32.36
CA PRO A 714 -32.93 27.86 -31.11
C PRO A 714 -31.51 28.46 -31.20
N SER A 715 -31.02 29.01 -30.07
CA SER A 715 -29.71 29.65 -29.92
C SER A 715 -28.53 28.71 -30.23
N VAL A 716 -27.48 29.27 -30.84
CA VAL A 716 -26.26 28.54 -31.24
C VAL A 716 -25.19 28.68 -30.16
N LYS A 717 -24.94 27.63 -29.38
CA LYS A 717 -24.12 27.69 -28.16
C LYS A 717 -22.61 27.67 -28.40
N SER A 718 -22.14 26.97 -29.42
CA SER A 718 -20.71 26.71 -29.61
C SER A 718 -20.32 26.72 -31.09
N ILE A 719 -19.15 27.29 -31.37
CA ILE A 719 -18.54 27.33 -32.70
C ILE A 719 -17.12 26.76 -32.63
N SER A 720 -16.75 25.95 -33.62
CA SER A 720 -15.38 25.53 -33.86
C SER A 720 -15.04 25.58 -35.35
N PHE A 721 -13.91 26.17 -35.70
CA PHE A 721 -13.31 26.00 -37.03
C PHE A 721 -12.59 24.65 -37.12
N SER A 722 -12.59 24.05 -38.32
CA SER A 722 -11.72 22.94 -38.67
C SER A 722 -10.25 23.37 -38.69
N ARG A 723 -9.34 22.39 -38.63
CA ARG A 723 -7.90 22.68 -38.60
C ARG A 723 -7.35 23.24 -39.91
N ASP A 724 -7.96 22.92 -41.04
CA ASP A 724 -7.61 23.53 -42.33
C ASP A 724 -8.25 24.93 -42.50
N GLY A 725 -9.16 25.31 -41.60
CA GLY A 725 -9.87 26.58 -41.60
C GLY A 725 -11.02 26.66 -42.60
N LYS A 726 -11.29 25.61 -43.38
CA LYS A 726 -12.26 25.63 -44.48
C LYS A 726 -13.70 25.32 -44.06
N THR A 727 -13.87 24.68 -42.90
CA THR A 727 -15.16 24.21 -42.41
C THR A 727 -15.45 24.80 -41.03
N LEU A 728 -16.70 25.18 -40.81
CA LEU A 728 -17.20 25.64 -39.52
C LEU A 728 -18.21 24.64 -38.95
N ALA A 729 -18.03 24.23 -37.69
CA ALA A 729 -19.02 23.45 -36.97
C ALA A 729 -19.77 24.33 -35.96
N THR A 730 -21.09 24.21 -35.93
CA THR A 730 -21.97 24.98 -35.05
C THR A 730 -22.91 24.04 -34.29
N ALA A 731 -22.95 24.17 -32.96
CA ALA A 731 -23.80 23.36 -32.08
C ALA A 731 -24.88 24.22 -31.44
N SER A 732 -26.10 23.69 -31.36
CA SER A 732 -27.30 24.46 -30.99
C SER A 732 -28.21 23.71 -30.01
N TYR A 733 -29.09 24.48 -29.37
CA TYR A 733 -30.20 23.96 -28.56
C TYR A 733 -31.28 23.25 -29.41
N ASP A 734 -31.25 23.29 -30.75
CA ASP A 734 -32.11 22.44 -31.61
C ASP A 734 -31.71 20.96 -31.63
N LYS A 735 -30.74 20.53 -30.81
CA LYS A 735 -30.24 19.14 -30.77
C LYS A 735 -29.44 18.75 -32.01
N THR A 736 -29.08 19.71 -32.87
CA THR A 736 -28.31 19.44 -34.08
C THR A 736 -26.94 20.10 -34.06
N VAL A 737 -26.03 19.53 -34.84
CA VAL A 737 -24.78 20.17 -35.21
C VAL A 737 -24.80 20.37 -36.73
N ARG A 738 -24.33 21.53 -37.19
CA ARG A 738 -24.24 21.84 -38.62
C ARG A 738 -22.80 22.11 -39.00
N LEU A 739 -22.42 21.61 -40.17
CA LEU A 739 -21.17 21.94 -40.82
C LEU A 739 -21.43 22.90 -41.97
N TRP A 740 -20.60 23.92 -42.08
CA TRP A 740 -20.71 24.97 -43.08
C TRP A 740 -19.38 25.16 -43.78
N ASP A 741 -19.43 25.55 -45.05
CA ASP A 741 -18.29 26.19 -45.70
C ASP A 741 -18.21 27.66 -45.30
N LEU A 742 -17.16 28.35 -45.76
CA LEU A 742 -16.94 29.76 -45.45
C LEU A 742 -17.78 30.72 -46.32
N GLN A 743 -18.39 30.22 -47.39
CA GLN A 743 -19.34 30.94 -48.24
C GLN A 743 -20.75 30.97 -47.62
N GLY A 744 -20.97 30.09 -46.64
CA GLY A 744 -22.19 29.99 -45.85
C GLY A 744 -23.17 28.93 -46.30
N ASN A 745 -22.73 28.02 -47.18
CA ASN A 745 -23.50 26.84 -47.52
C ASN A 745 -23.38 25.79 -46.42
N GLN A 746 -24.48 25.12 -46.13
CA GLN A 746 -24.48 24.00 -45.22
C GLN A 746 -23.91 22.75 -45.91
N LEU A 747 -22.79 22.24 -45.43
CA LEU A 747 -22.14 21.03 -45.93
C LEU A 747 -22.80 19.76 -45.37
N ALA A 748 -23.14 19.76 -44.08
CA ALA A 748 -23.76 18.60 -43.43
C ALA A 748 -24.66 19.02 -42.26
N LEU A 749 -25.69 18.22 -42.00
CA LEU A 749 -26.59 18.34 -40.85
C LEU A 749 -26.55 17.06 -40.03
N LEU A 750 -25.90 17.14 -38.87
CA LEU A 750 -25.69 16.03 -37.95
C LEU A 750 -26.91 15.90 -37.03
N LYS A 751 -27.81 14.97 -37.37
CA LYS A 751 -28.99 14.62 -36.58
C LYS A 751 -28.74 13.34 -35.79
N GLY A 752 -29.13 13.34 -34.52
CA GLY A 752 -29.08 12.13 -33.70
C GLY A 752 -29.07 12.37 -32.20
N HIS A 753 -28.71 13.57 -31.74
CA HIS A 753 -28.85 13.92 -30.33
C HIS A 753 -30.33 14.12 -29.94
N GLU A 754 -30.68 13.70 -28.73
CA GLU A 754 -32.05 13.78 -28.19
C GLU A 754 -32.25 15.00 -27.27
N GLY A 755 -31.15 15.66 -26.92
CA GLY A 755 -31.08 16.87 -26.09
C GLY A 755 -30.17 17.93 -26.71
N SER A 756 -30.07 19.08 -26.05
CA SER A 756 -29.30 20.23 -26.55
C SER A 756 -27.82 19.92 -26.66
N VAL A 757 -27.16 20.38 -27.73
CA VAL A 757 -25.73 20.16 -27.93
C VAL A 757 -24.93 21.30 -27.28
N ASN A 758 -24.19 20.98 -26.22
CA ASN A 758 -23.51 21.95 -25.38
C ASN A 758 -22.12 22.35 -25.90
N SER A 759 -21.39 21.42 -26.50
CA SER A 759 -20.01 21.63 -26.93
C SER A 759 -19.70 20.84 -28.19
N VAL A 760 -18.91 21.44 -29.08
CA VAL A 760 -18.38 20.82 -30.28
C VAL A 760 -16.86 21.00 -30.36
N SER A 761 -16.14 19.97 -30.80
CA SER A 761 -14.69 20.01 -30.99
C SER A 761 -14.29 19.22 -32.23
N PHE A 762 -13.44 19.80 -33.06
CA PHE A 762 -12.76 19.05 -34.13
C PHE A 762 -11.57 18.26 -33.57
N SER A 763 -11.31 17.11 -34.18
CA SER A 763 -10.08 16.35 -34.02
C SER A 763 -8.89 17.12 -34.57
N ARG A 764 -7.68 16.72 -34.17
CA ARG A 764 -6.46 17.36 -34.63
C ARG A 764 -6.20 17.16 -36.13
N ASP A 765 -6.57 16.05 -36.73
CA ASP A 765 -6.46 15.87 -38.17
C ASP A 765 -7.58 16.57 -38.96
N GLY A 766 -8.61 17.07 -38.25
CA GLY A 766 -9.76 17.74 -38.82
C GLY A 766 -10.80 16.80 -39.44
N LYS A 767 -10.60 15.48 -39.38
CA LYS A 767 -11.48 14.49 -40.03
C LYS A 767 -12.67 14.06 -39.18
N THR A 768 -12.58 14.24 -37.87
CA THR A 768 -13.58 13.78 -36.91
C THR A 768 -14.10 14.94 -36.07
N LEU A 769 -15.39 14.91 -35.76
CA LEU A 769 -16.05 15.86 -34.88
C LEU A 769 -16.57 15.16 -33.63
N ALA A 770 -16.33 15.74 -32.45
CA ALA A 770 -16.90 15.28 -31.18
C ALA A 770 -17.94 16.27 -30.66
N THR A 771 -19.10 15.78 -30.25
CA THR A 771 -20.23 16.57 -29.78
C THR A 771 -20.74 16.08 -28.43
N ALA A 772 -20.91 16.98 -27.47
CA ALA A 772 -21.43 16.68 -26.13
C ALA A 772 -22.83 17.27 -25.93
N SER A 773 -23.75 16.49 -25.34
CA SER A 773 -25.17 16.81 -25.29
C SER A 773 -25.80 16.61 -23.91
N GLU A 774 -26.93 17.30 -23.69
CA GLU A 774 -27.83 17.12 -22.55
C GLU A 774 -28.48 15.72 -22.51
N ASP A 775 -28.47 14.98 -23.62
CA ASP A 775 -28.92 13.58 -23.67
C ASP A 775 -27.97 12.57 -23.01
N LYS A 776 -26.95 13.06 -22.28
CA LYS A 776 -25.95 12.26 -21.55
C LYS A 776 -24.96 11.52 -22.45
N THR A 777 -24.96 11.77 -23.76
CA THR A 777 -24.06 11.13 -24.71
C THR A 777 -23.01 12.09 -25.27
N VAL A 778 -21.90 11.51 -25.70
CA VAL A 778 -20.97 12.17 -26.63
C VAL A 778 -20.99 11.39 -27.94
N ARG A 779 -21.02 12.09 -29.07
CA ARG A 779 -21.03 11.45 -30.39
C ARG A 779 -19.82 11.86 -31.19
N LEU A 780 -19.28 10.90 -31.93
CA LEU A 780 -18.25 11.11 -32.92
C LEU A 780 -18.85 11.02 -34.31
N TRP A 781 -18.41 11.92 -35.18
CA TRP A 781 -18.94 12.05 -36.52
C TRP A 781 -17.82 12.23 -37.52
N ASP A 782 -18.03 11.74 -38.73
CA ASP A 782 -17.26 12.19 -39.88
C ASP A 782 -17.77 13.55 -40.38
N LEU A 783 -17.09 14.10 -41.39
CA LEU A 783 -17.47 15.40 -41.97
C LEU A 783 -18.65 15.30 -42.94
N GLN A 784 -19.06 14.10 -43.33
CA GLN A 784 -20.21 13.83 -44.18
C GLN A 784 -21.52 13.80 -43.37
N GLY A 785 -21.42 13.74 -42.03
CA GLY A 785 -22.55 13.72 -41.13
C GLY A 785 -22.90 12.35 -40.57
N ASN A 786 -22.09 11.32 -40.86
CA ASN A 786 -22.33 9.96 -40.38
C ASN A 786 -21.81 9.81 -38.95
N PRO A 787 -22.57 9.15 -38.05
CA PRO A 787 -22.10 8.83 -36.72
C PRO A 787 -21.03 7.73 -36.80
N LEU A 788 -19.84 8.02 -36.29
CA LEU A 788 -18.74 7.07 -36.15
C LEU A 788 -18.85 6.26 -34.85
N ALA A 789 -19.20 6.92 -33.74
CA ALA A 789 -19.37 6.29 -32.44
C ALA A 789 -20.35 7.07 -31.55
N VAL A 790 -21.03 6.36 -30.64
CA VAL A 790 -21.87 6.97 -29.58
C VAL A 790 -21.32 6.54 -28.22
N LEU A 791 -20.66 7.47 -27.55
CA LEU A 791 -20.02 7.30 -26.26
C LEU A 791 -21.11 7.39 -25.17
N ARG A 792 -21.50 6.25 -24.60
CA ARG A 792 -22.51 6.14 -23.55
C ARG A 792 -21.85 5.84 -22.21
N GLY A 793 -22.27 6.53 -21.15
CA GLY A 793 -21.80 6.22 -19.80
C GLY A 793 -22.01 7.33 -18.78
N HIS A 794 -22.08 8.60 -19.20
CA HIS A 794 -22.45 9.68 -18.30
C HIS A 794 -23.90 9.53 -17.81
N GLN A 795 -24.15 9.89 -16.55
CA GLN A 795 -25.47 9.72 -15.91
C GLN A 795 -26.32 10.99 -15.99
N ASN A 796 -25.71 12.10 -16.39
CA ASN A 796 -26.34 13.41 -16.53
C ASN A 796 -25.72 14.18 -17.71
N SER A 797 -26.25 15.37 -18.01
CA SER A 797 -25.84 16.24 -19.13
C SER A 797 -24.32 16.35 -19.28
N VAL A 798 -23.83 16.21 -20.50
CA VAL A 798 -22.41 16.40 -20.83
C VAL A 798 -22.22 17.85 -21.28
N ILE A 799 -21.36 18.56 -20.57
CA ILE A 799 -21.21 20.02 -20.69
C ILE A 799 -20.05 20.39 -21.62
N SER A 800 -18.96 19.63 -21.59
CA SER A 800 -17.75 19.95 -22.36
C SER A 800 -17.10 18.69 -22.93
N VAL A 801 -16.56 18.79 -24.14
CA VAL A 801 -15.75 17.77 -24.81
C VAL A 801 -14.50 18.40 -25.45
N ARG A 802 -13.36 17.73 -25.30
CA ARG A 802 -12.07 18.14 -25.89
C ARG A 802 -11.27 16.93 -26.36
N PHE A 803 -10.71 17.02 -27.56
CA PHE A 803 -9.68 16.07 -28.01
C PHE A 803 -8.36 16.31 -27.28
N SER A 804 -7.61 15.24 -27.04
CA SER A 804 -6.21 15.28 -26.65
C SER A 804 -5.36 15.88 -27.78
N ARG A 805 -4.14 16.29 -27.44
CA ARG A 805 -3.28 16.98 -28.40
C ARG A 805 -2.78 16.09 -29.54
N ASP A 806 -2.58 14.81 -29.29
CA ASP A 806 -2.26 13.81 -30.32
C ASP A 806 -3.50 13.42 -31.16
N GLY A 807 -4.70 13.77 -30.67
CA GLY A 807 -5.98 13.43 -31.29
C GLY A 807 -6.46 12.02 -31.00
N GLN A 808 -5.75 11.23 -30.18
CA GLN A 808 -6.06 9.82 -29.92
C GLN A 808 -7.10 9.60 -28.80
N MET A 809 -7.36 10.63 -27.99
CA MET A 809 -8.24 10.55 -26.84
C MET A 809 -9.22 11.73 -26.77
N LEU A 810 -10.27 11.56 -25.98
CA LEU A 810 -11.27 12.57 -25.67
C LEU A 810 -11.46 12.69 -24.17
N ALA A 811 -11.57 13.91 -23.68
CA ALA A 811 -12.00 14.19 -22.31
C ALA A 811 -13.38 14.84 -22.30
N THR A 812 -14.27 14.33 -21.45
CA THR A 812 -15.66 14.79 -21.34
C THR A 812 -15.99 15.15 -19.89
N ALA A 813 -16.64 16.30 -19.68
CA ALA A 813 -17.08 16.75 -18.36
C ALA A 813 -18.61 16.77 -18.28
N SER A 814 -19.16 16.27 -17.17
CA SER A 814 -20.61 16.12 -17.00
C SER A 814 -21.11 16.65 -15.66
N GLU A 815 -22.41 16.94 -15.64
CA GLU A 815 -23.15 17.29 -14.43
C GLU A 815 -23.30 16.12 -13.46
N ASP A 816 -22.96 14.90 -13.88
CA ASP A 816 -22.87 13.71 -13.03
C ASP A 816 -21.66 13.71 -12.07
N LYS A 817 -20.93 14.84 -12.03
CA LYS A 817 -19.75 15.07 -11.18
C LYS A 817 -18.50 14.28 -11.60
N THR A 818 -18.50 13.73 -12.81
CA THR A 818 -17.37 12.96 -13.35
C THR A 818 -16.76 13.62 -14.57
N VAL A 819 -15.47 13.30 -14.78
CA VAL A 819 -14.80 13.50 -16.07
C VAL A 819 -14.45 12.14 -16.63
N ARG A 820 -14.72 11.89 -17.91
CA ARG A 820 -14.37 10.63 -18.57
C ARG A 820 -13.32 10.86 -19.64
N LEU A 821 -12.37 9.94 -19.72
CA LEU A 821 -11.44 9.84 -20.83
C LEU A 821 -11.90 8.70 -21.74
N TRP A 822 -11.83 8.92 -23.04
CA TRP A 822 -12.25 7.96 -24.06
C TRP A 822 -11.19 7.85 -25.14
N ASP A 823 -11.12 6.70 -25.81
CA ASP A 823 -10.47 6.62 -27.10
C ASP A 823 -11.43 7.05 -28.24
N LEU A 824 -10.98 6.93 -29.48
CA LEU A 824 -11.77 7.30 -30.66
C LEU A 824 -12.77 6.23 -31.09
N GLN A 825 -12.66 5.01 -30.57
CA GLN A 825 -13.50 3.88 -30.91
C GLN A 825 -14.81 3.87 -30.10
N GLY A 826 -14.88 4.60 -28.99
CA GLY A 826 -16.05 4.57 -28.10
C GLY A 826 -15.71 4.21 -26.66
N ASN A 827 -14.48 3.78 -26.41
CA ASN A 827 -14.13 3.04 -25.22
C ASN A 827 -13.76 3.98 -24.07
N PRO A 828 -14.29 3.78 -22.86
CA PRO A 828 -13.88 4.54 -21.70
C PRO A 828 -12.48 4.12 -21.24
N LEU A 829 -11.50 5.02 -21.36
CA LEU A 829 -10.13 4.83 -20.85
C LEU A 829 -10.04 5.07 -19.33
N ALA A 830 -10.81 6.03 -18.81
CA ALA A 830 -10.84 6.32 -17.38
C ALA A 830 -12.10 7.10 -16.96
N VAL A 831 -12.54 6.91 -15.71
CA VAL A 831 -13.56 7.75 -15.08
C VAL A 831 -12.98 8.46 -13.86
N LEU A 832 -12.77 9.76 -14.00
CA LEU A 832 -12.16 10.62 -13.00
C LEU A 832 -13.25 11.16 -12.07
N ARG A 833 -13.36 10.53 -10.90
CA ARG A 833 -14.33 10.89 -9.85
C ARG A 833 -13.73 11.82 -8.79
N GLY A 834 -14.61 12.38 -7.97
CA GLY A 834 -14.28 13.08 -6.73
C GLY A 834 -14.64 14.56 -6.72
N HIS A 835 -15.09 15.13 -7.84
CA HIS A 835 -15.75 16.44 -7.80
C HIS A 835 -17.06 16.32 -7.01
N GLN A 836 -17.33 17.29 -6.14
CA GLN A 836 -18.51 17.28 -5.28
C GLN A 836 -19.71 17.96 -5.97
N PRO A 837 -19.50 19.10 -6.68
CA PRO A 837 -20.46 19.66 -7.65
C PRO A 837 -20.29 19.13 -9.09
N SER A 838 -21.21 19.54 -9.98
CA SER A 838 -21.13 19.30 -11.43
C SER A 838 -19.83 19.83 -12.05
N VAL A 839 -19.23 19.07 -12.97
CA VAL A 839 -18.03 19.50 -13.68
C VAL A 839 -18.43 20.38 -14.85
N LYS A 840 -17.92 21.61 -14.90
CA LYS A 840 -18.33 22.61 -15.88
C LYS A 840 -17.37 22.72 -17.08
N SER A 841 -16.09 22.44 -16.89
CA SER A 841 -15.11 22.51 -17.97
C SER A 841 -14.00 21.47 -17.83
N VAL A 842 -13.44 21.08 -18.97
CA VAL A 842 -12.27 20.21 -19.09
C VAL A 842 -11.35 20.71 -20.18
N SER A 843 -10.03 20.69 -19.94
CA SER A 843 -9.01 21.07 -20.91
C SER A 843 -7.76 20.20 -20.76
N PHE A 844 -7.20 19.74 -21.87
CA PHE A 844 -5.85 19.21 -21.89
C PHE A 844 -4.82 20.36 -21.90
N SER A 845 -3.64 20.10 -21.34
CA SER A 845 -2.48 20.95 -21.50
C SER A 845 -1.98 20.92 -22.95
N PRO A 846 -1.25 21.97 -23.38
CA PRO A 846 -0.61 22.00 -24.69
C PRO A 846 0.42 20.89 -24.95
N ASP A 847 0.82 20.08 -23.99
CA ASP A 847 1.67 18.89 -24.23
C ASP A 847 0.88 17.57 -24.17
N GLY A 848 -0.42 17.63 -23.80
CA GLY A 848 -1.30 16.46 -23.65
C GLY A 848 -1.13 15.69 -22.33
N LYS A 849 -0.12 16.01 -21.52
CA LYS A 849 0.23 15.23 -20.32
C LYS A 849 -0.60 15.58 -19.09
N MET A 850 -1.31 16.70 -19.11
CA MET A 850 -2.13 17.18 -18.00
C MET A 850 -3.56 17.45 -18.45
N LEU A 851 -4.51 17.18 -17.56
CA LEU A 851 -5.92 17.47 -17.69
C LEU A 851 -6.37 18.40 -16.57
N ALA A 852 -6.88 19.57 -16.94
CA ALA A 852 -7.50 20.49 -16.01
C ALA A 852 -9.02 20.35 -16.02
N THR A 853 -9.64 20.36 -14.84
CA THR A 853 -11.08 20.18 -14.67
C THR A 853 -11.59 21.15 -13.61
N THR A 854 -12.78 21.73 -13.81
CA THR A 854 -13.40 22.67 -12.86
C THR A 854 -14.76 22.19 -12.39
N SER A 855 -15.02 22.30 -11.09
CA SER A 855 -16.30 21.94 -10.47
C SER A 855 -16.53 22.80 -9.23
N GLY A 856 -17.61 23.59 -9.25
CA GLY A 856 -17.90 24.57 -8.20
C GLY A 856 -16.67 25.41 -7.87
N ARG A 857 -16.25 25.45 -6.60
CA ARG A 857 -15.08 26.21 -6.15
C ARG A 857 -13.73 25.55 -6.43
N THR A 858 -13.72 24.34 -7.00
CA THR A 858 -12.54 23.51 -7.11
C THR A 858 -12.03 23.44 -8.54
N VAL A 859 -10.72 23.54 -8.67
CA VAL A 859 -9.98 23.12 -9.86
C VAL A 859 -9.29 21.81 -9.52
N ARG A 860 -9.10 20.93 -10.48
CA ARG A 860 -8.20 19.78 -10.39
C ARG A 860 -7.41 19.69 -11.66
N LEU A 861 -6.10 19.78 -11.55
CA LEU A 861 -5.21 19.26 -12.60
C LEU A 861 -5.16 17.74 -12.41
N ARG A 862 -4.79 16.95 -13.42
CA ARG A 862 -4.50 15.51 -13.33
C ARG A 862 -3.47 15.16 -14.37
N GLN A 863 -2.51 14.32 -14.04
CA GLN A 863 -1.64 13.76 -15.06
C GLN A 863 -2.44 12.71 -15.84
N VAL A 864 -2.34 12.75 -17.16
CA VAL A 864 -2.97 11.80 -18.06
C VAL A 864 -1.89 10.77 -18.38
N GLU A 865 -1.85 9.71 -17.59
CA GLU A 865 -1.02 8.52 -17.84
C GLU A 865 -1.92 7.47 -18.51
N ASP A 866 -1.41 6.77 -19.53
CA ASP A 866 -2.06 5.57 -20.05
C ASP A 866 -1.78 4.36 -19.13
N LEU A 867 -2.47 3.25 -19.38
CA LEU A 867 -2.34 2.04 -18.55
C LEU A 867 -0.90 1.49 -18.55
N GLY A 868 -0.17 1.59 -19.67
CA GLY A 868 1.22 1.17 -19.77
C GLY A 868 2.16 2.06 -18.96
N GLU A 869 1.97 3.38 -19.00
CA GLU A 869 2.73 4.33 -18.18
C GLU A 869 2.47 4.13 -16.67
N MET A 870 1.22 3.88 -16.29
CA MET A 870 0.86 3.55 -14.90
C MET A 870 1.53 2.26 -14.43
N LEU A 871 1.52 1.21 -15.26
CA LEU A 871 2.20 -0.04 -14.97
C LEU A 871 3.71 0.19 -14.83
N ALA A 872 4.35 0.88 -15.77
CA ALA A 872 5.79 1.16 -15.72
C ALA A 872 6.21 1.89 -14.43
N ARG A 873 5.42 2.90 -14.03
CA ARG A 873 5.63 3.60 -12.76
C ARG A 873 5.45 2.69 -11.54
N GLY A 874 4.45 1.81 -11.56
CA GLY A 874 4.24 0.84 -10.49
C GLY A 874 5.36 -0.19 -10.38
N CYS A 875 5.92 -0.64 -11.51
CA CYS A 875 7.09 -1.53 -11.53
C CYS A 875 8.27 -0.92 -10.77
N LYS A 876 8.57 0.36 -11.02
CA LYS A 876 9.62 1.10 -10.29
C LYS A 876 9.35 1.23 -8.79
N LEU A 877 8.09 1.39 -8.38
CA LEU A 877 7.72 1.47 -6.97
C LEU A 877 7.80 0.10 -6.25
N LEU A 878 7.64 -0.99 -7.00
CA LEU A 878 7.72 -2.36 -6.52
C LEU A 878 9.11 -3.00 -6.70
N GLU A 879 10.12 -2.28 -7.17
CA GLU A 879 11.48 -2.79 -7.39
C GLU A 879 12.03 -3.56 -6.17
N ASP A 880 12.01 -2.94 -4.99
CA ASP A 880 12.44 -3.60 -3.74
C ASP A 880 11.52 -4.75 -3.29
N TYR A 881 10.26 -4.75 -3.73
CA TYR A 881 9.28 -5.80 -3.39
C TYR A 881 9.59 -7.10 -4.13
N PHE A 882 10.03 -6.99 -5.39
CA PHE A 882 10.40 -8.15 -6.22
C PHE A 882 11.62 -8.89 -5.69
N VAL A 883 12.53 -8.22 -4.96
CA VAL A 883 13.67 -8.90 -4.33
C VAL A 883 13.23 -9.93 -3.29
N GLU A 884 12.16 -9.65 -2.53
CA GLU A 884 11.60 -10.60 -1.54
C GLU A 884 10.54 -11.54 -2.13
N ASN A 885 9.81 -11.07 -3.14
CA ASN A 885 8.68 -11.75 -3.75
C ASN A 885 8.97 -11.90 -5.25
N PHE A 886 10.04 -12.61 -5.60
CA PHE A 886 10.50 -12.72 -6.99
C PHE A 886 9.44 -13.35 -7.91
N GLU A 887 8.56 -14.19 -7.36
CA GLU A 887 7.41 -14.78 -8.07
C GLU A 887 6.46 -13.70 -8.62
N ALA A 888 6.31 -12.59 -7.91
CA ALA A 888 5.51 -11.45 -8.34
C ALA A 888 6.04 -10.81 -9.63
N LEU A 889 7.37 -10.80 -9.83
CA LEU A 889 8.02 -10.32 -11.06
C LEU A 889 7.84 -11.32 -12.20
N GLU A 890 7.77 -12.63 -11.90
CA GLU A 890 7.43 -13.64 -12.89
C GLU A 890 6.00 -13.43 -13.43
N THR A 891 5.05 -13.03 -12.57
CA THR A 891 3.66 -12.72 -12.96
C THR A 891 3.53 -11.41 -13.74
N LEU A 892 4.24 -10.35 -13.32
CA LEU A 892 4.18 -9.03 -13.94
C LEU A 892 5.17 -8.88 -15.10
N THR A 893 4.83 -9.44 -16.26
CA THR A 893 5.71 -9.46 -17.44
C THR A 893 6.15 -8.06 -17.90
N THR A 894 5.28 -7.04 -17.82
CA THR A 894 5.65 -5.66 -18.19
C THR A 894 6.68 -5.03 -17.26
N CYS A 895 6.88 -5.57 -16.05
CA CYS A 895 7.90 -5.09 -15.12
C CYS A 895 9.28 -5.71 -15.36
N GLN A 896 9.37 -6.85 -16.06
CA GLN A 896 10.63 -7.56 -16.20
C GLN A 896 11.70 -6.69 -16.84
N ASP A 897 11.38 -5.93 -17.88
CA ASP A 897 12.37 -5.09 -18.58
C ASP A 897 12.63 -3.73 -17.91
N LEU A 898 11.90 -3.41 -16.84
CA LEU A 898 11.98 -2.12 -16.14
C LEU A 898 12.64 -2.22 -14.75
N VAL A 899 12.88 -3.44 -14.29
CA VAL A 899 13.41 -3.76 -12.95
C VAL A 899 14.77 -4.43 -13.10
N ASP A 900 15.68 -4.17 -12.16
CA ASP A 900 16.96 -4.86 -12.12
C ASP A 900 16.79 -6.37 -11.81
N LYS A 901 16.80 -7.20 -12.85
CA LYS A 901 16.69 -8.66 -12.76
C LYS A 901 17.86 -9.27 -11.97
N VAL A 902 19.02 -8.61 -11.95
CA VAL A 902 20.22 -9.09 -11.24
C VAL A 902 19.99 -9.08 -9.73
N ALA A 903 19.35 -8.02 -9.21
CA ALA A 903 19.02 -7.91 -7.79
C ALA A 903 18.00 -8.97 -7.31
N VAL A 904 17.19 -9.51 -8.22
CA VAL A 904 16.11 -10.48 -7.91
C VAL A 904 16.56 -11.94 -8.07
N SER A 905 17.54 -12.22 -8.94
CA SER A 905 17.98 -13.58 -9.26
C SER A 905 18.42 -14.44 -8.05
N PRO A 906 18.98 -13.91 -6.94
CA PRO A 906 19.30 -14.72 -5.77
C PRO A 906 18.09 -15.41 -5.13
N GLY A 907 16.89 -14.80 -5.23
CA GLY A 907 15.64 -15.40 -4.76
C GLY A 907 15.28 -16.67 -5.52
N LEU A 908 15.43 -16.63 -6.86
CA LEU A 908 15.23 -17.79 -7.74
C LEU A 908 16.23 -18.91 -7.45
N VAL A 909 17.50 -18.56 -7.19
CA VAL A 909 18.51 -19.54 -6.76
C VAL A 909 18.05 -20.22 -5.48
N LYS A 910 17.69 -19.46 -4.44
CA LYS A 910 17.26 -20.01 -3.15
C LYS A 910 16.03 -20.93 -3.26
N GLN A 911 15.08 -20.59 -4.12
CA GLN A 911 13.93 -21.47 -4.40
C GLN A 911 14.37 -22.75 -5.12
N GLY A 912 15.23 -22.65 -6.13
CA GLY A 912 15.81 -23.81 -6.80
C GLY A 912 16.56 -24.72 -5.83
N GLU A 913 17.32 -24.17 -4.89
CA GLU A 913 17.99 -24.95 -3.84
C GLU A 913 17.01 -25.66 -2.91
N THR A 914 15.87 -25.03 -2.63
CA THR A 914 14.83 -25.61 -1.77
C THR A 914 14.12 -26.76 -2.48
N LEU A 915 13.69 -26.55 -3.72
CA LEU A 915 13.08 -27.59 -4.57
C LEU A 915 14.01 -28.78 -4.77
N ALA A 916 15.30 -28.52 -5.01
CA ALA A 916 16.29 -29.58 -5.14
C ALA A 916 16.35 -30.43 -3.86
N LYS A 917 16.45 -29.79 -2.68
CA LYS A 917 16.49 -30.48 -1.37
C LYS A 917 15.21 -31.25 -1.06
N GLU A 918 14.06 -30.80 -1.58
CA GLU A 918 12.76 -31.48 -1.47
C GLU A 918 12.62 -32.64 -2.47
N GLY A 919 13.52 -32.74 -3.46
CA GLY A 919 13.57 -33.81 -4.45
C GLY A 919 12.93 -33.47 -5.80
N ASP A 920 12.43 -32.25 -5.99
CA ASP A 920 11.95 -31.73 -7.28
C ASP A 920 13.11 -31.16 -8.10
N VAL A 921 13.84 -32.08 -8.76
CA VAL A 921 15.04 -31.75 -9.54
C VAL A 921 14.69 -30.92 -10.78
N ASP A 922 13.60 -31.25 -11.47
CA ASP A 922 13.20 -30.56 -12.70
C ASP A 922 12.72 -29.13 -12.40
N GLY A 923 11.93 -28.95 -11.32
CA GLY A 923 11.56 -27.62 -10.83
C GLY A 923 12.76 -26.80 -10.41
N ALA A 924 13.75 -27.41 -9.75
CA ALA A 924 15.00 -26.75 -9.38
C ALA A 924 15.82 -26.30 -10.60
N ILE A 925 15.96 -27.15 -11.61
CA ILE A 925 16.66 -26.83 -12.86
C ILE A 925 16.01 -25.63 -13.55
N ALA A 926 14.67 -25.63 -13.67
CA ALA A 926 13.94 -24.52 -14.29
C ALA A 926 14.19 -23.19 -13.55
N LYS A 927 14.22 -23.21 -12.21
CA LYS A 927 14.51 -22.00 -11.41
C LYS A 927 15.95 -21.53 -11.54
N PHE A 928 16.92 -22.44 -11.54
CA PHE A 928 18.33 -22.11 -11.75
C PHE A 928 18.63 -21.59 -13.17
N GLN A 929 17.99 -22.16 -14.20
CA GLN A 929 18.09 -21.65 -15.58
C GLN A 929 17.57 -20.22 -15.67
N LYS A 930 16.38 -19.96 -15.12
CA LYS A 930 15.80 -18.62 -15.11
C LYS A 930 16.64 -17.62 -14.31
N ALA A 931 17.22 -18.05 -13.18
CA ALA A 931 18.15 -17.21 -12.43
C ALA A 931 19.36 -16.81 -13.28
N LYS A 932 19.90 -17.74 -14.08
CA LYS A 932 21.03 -17.50 -15.00
C LYS A 932 20.65 -16.62 -16.20
N GLU A 933 19.42 -16.73 -16.71
CA GLU A 933 18.89 -15.80 -17.72
C GLU A 933 18.81 -14.37 -17.18
N TRP A 934 18.42 -14.22 -15.91
CA TRP A 934 18.26 -12.92 -15.25
C TRP A 934 19.58 -12.32 -14.77
N ASN A 935 20.55 -13.16 -14.42
CA ASN A 935 21.92 -12.75 -14.11
C ASN A 935 22.91 -13.69 -14.81
N PRO A 936 23.39 -13.31 -16.02
CA PRO A 936 24.36 -14.10 -16.78
C PRO A 936 25.71 -14.30 -16.08
N GLU A 937 26.05 -13.46 -15.09
CA GLU A 937 27.30 -13.55 -14.33
C GLU A 937 27.26 -14.64 -13.23
N LEU A 938 26.12 -15.30 -13.02
CA LEU A 938 26.03 -16.43 -12.09
C LEU A 938 26.88 -17.61 -12.56
N GLU A 939 27.95 -17.89 -11.81
CA GLU A 939 28.78 -19.11 -11.94
C GLU A 939 28.02 -20.34 -11.42
N LEU A 940 26.98 -20.73 -12.16
CA LEU A 940 26.09 -21.81 -11.83
C LEU A 940 25.86 -22.70 -13.06
N ASN A 941 26.00 -24.02 -12.90
CA ASN A 941 25.45 -25.00 -13.82
C ASN A 941 24.13 -25.54 -13.21
N PRO A 942 22.96 -25.18 -13.78
CA PRO A 942 21.65 -25.54 -13.25
C PRO A 942 21.47 -27.03 -12.97
N GLU A 943 21.90 -27.89 -13.90
CA GLU A 943 21.74 -29.34 -13.77
C GLU A 943 22.64 -29.93 -12.69
N ILE A 944 23.92 -29.52 -12.66
CA ILE A 944 24.89 -30.02 -11.69
C ILE A 944 24.47 -29.59 -10.27
N LYS A 945 24.12 -28.31 -10.09
CA LYS A 945 23.73 -27.79 -8.77
C LYS A 945 22.44 -28.45 -8.25
N ALA A 946 21.44 -28.64 -9.11
CA ALA A 946 20.19 -29.29 -8.74
C ALA A 946 20.43 -30.74 -8.28
N LYS A 947 21.22 -31.51 -9.03
CA LYS A 947 21.56 -32.90 -8.70
C LYS A 947 22.36 -33.00 -7.40
N GLN A 948 23.38 -32.16 -7.22
CA GLN A 948 24.20 -32.12 -5.99
C GLN A 948 23.38 -31.79 -4.74
N LEU A 949 22.41 -30.88 -4.84
CA LEU A 949 21.57 -30.51 -3.69
C LEU A 949 20.45 -31.53 -3.40
N ALA A 950 19.97 -32.23 -4.43
CA ALA A 950 18.92 -33.24 -4.28
C ALA A 950 19.41 -34.55 -3.66
N ALA A 951 20.66 -34.93 -3.92
CA ALA A 951 21.21 -36.21 -3.45
C ALA A 951 21.21 -36.34 -1.90
N PRO A 952 21.67 -35.34 -1.11
CA PRO A 952 21.55 -35.39 0.36
C PRO A 952 20.11 -35.34 0.88
N GLY A 953 19.21 -34.63 0.17
CA GLY A 953 17.78 -34.60 0.49
C GLY A 953 17.14 -35.99 0.38
N LYS A 954 17.47 -36.72 -0.69
CA LYS A 954 17.06 -38.11 -0.91
C LYS A 954 17.62 -39.05 0.14
N VAL A 955 18.88 -38.88 0.57
CA VAL A 955 19.45 -39.65 1.70
C VAL A 955 18.61 -39.46 2.97
N LYS A 956 18.25 -38.22 3.31
CA LYS A 956 17.42 -37.92 4.48
C LYS A 956 15.99 -38.48 4.36
N GLN A 957 15.42 -38.48 3.16
CA GLN A 957 14.14 -39.14 2.88
C GLN A 957 14.25 -40.66 3.09
N GLY A 958 15.35 -41.27 2.61
CA GLY A 958 15.69 -42.66 2.87
C GLY A 958 15.80 -42.99 4.36
N ASP A 959 16.47 -42.14 5.16
CA ASP A 959 16.59 -42.30 6.61
C ASP A 959 15.21 -42.34 7.28
N ASN A 960 14.31 -41.44 6.88
CA ASN A 960 12.95 -41.36 7.43
C ASN A 960 12.10 -42.57 7.04
N LEU A 961 12.20 -43.04 5.80
CA LEU A 961 11.52 -44.25 5.33
C LEU A 961 12.03 -45.50 6.05
N ALA A 962 13.34 -45.59 6.31
CA ALA A 962 13.93 -46.69 7.07
C ALA A 962 13.39 -46.73 8.50
N LYS A 963 13.28 -45.57 9.18
CA LYS A 963 12.69 -45.44 10.53
C LYS A 963 11.21 -45.81 10.58
N GLN A 964 10.47 -45.60 9.47
CA GLN A 964 9.06 -46.00 9.34
C GLN A 964 8.88 -47.49 9.00
N GLY A 965 9.98 -48.26 8.88
CA GLY A 965 9.95 -49.68 8.50
C GLY A 965 9.71 -49.92 7.00
N LYS A 966 9.71 -48.88 6.16
CA LYS A 966 9.54 -48.98 4.70
C LYS A 966 10.89 -49.23 4.00
N ILE A 967 11.52 -50.35 4.35
CA ILE A 967 12.94 -50.63 4.02
C ILE A 967 13.20 -50.72 2.51
N ALA A 968 12.32 -51.38 1.76
CA ALA A 968 12.46 -51.47 0.30
C ALA A 968 12.43 -50.09 -0.39
N GLN A 969 11.53 -49.20 0.07
CA GLN A 969 11.45 -47.83 -0.44
C GLN A 969 12.66 -47.00 -0.01
N ALA A 970 13.16 -47.18 1.21
CA ALA A 970 14.37 -46.53 1.68
C ALA A 970 15.58 -46.90 0.81
N ILE A 971 15.80 -48.19 0.55
CA ILE A 971 16.90 -48.67 -0.31
C ILE A 971 16.79 -48.11 -1.73
N SER A 972 15.58 -48.08 -2.31
CA SER A 972 15.35 -47.44 -3.61
C SER A 972 15.74 -45.97 -3.59
N THR A 973 15.33 -45.25 -2.55
CA THR A 973 15.61 -43.81 -2.40
C THR A 973 17.11 -43.52 -2.25
N TYR A 974 17.86 -44.37 -1.56
CA TYR A 974 19.33 -44.24 -1.48
C TYR A 974 20.01 -44.51 -2.82
N LYS A 975 19.52 -45.48 -3.60
CA LYS A 975 20.05 -45.73 -4.95
C LYS A 975 19.78 -44.54 -5.88
N GLU A 976 18.59 -43.95 -5.80
CA GLU A 976 18.29 -42.69 -6.51
C GLU A 976 19.25 -41.57 -6.10
N ALA A 977 19.56 -41.43 -4.81
CA ALA A 977 20.52 -40.44 -4.33
C ALA A 977 21.92 -40.64 -4.96
N GLN A 978 22.41 -41.88 -5.02
CA GLN A 978 23.71 -42.20 -5.64
C GLN A 978 23.70 -42.09 -7.17
N GLN A 979 22.54 -42.22 -7.81
CA GLN A 979 22.40 -41.94 -9.24
C GLN A 979 22.45 -40.43 -9.53
N LEU A 980 21.89 -39.61 -8.64
CA LEU A 980 21.90 -38.15 -8.77
C LEU A 980 23.31 -37.59 -8.54
N ASP A 981 24.04 -38.12 -7.57
CA ASP A 981 25.45 -37.80 -7.32
C ASP A 981 26.26 -39.09 -7.16
N PRO A 982 26.97 -39.52 -8.22
CA PRO A 982 27.81 -40.73 -8.18
C PRO A 982 28.94 -40.69 -7.14
N ASN A 983 29.33 -39.50 -6.68
CA ASN A 983 30.36 -39.32 -5.65
C ASN A 983 29.75 -39.20 -4.24
N LEU A 984 28.43 -39.32 -4.09
CA LEU A 984 27.75 -39.21 -2.81
C LEU A 984 28.12 -40.38 -1.89
N GLU A 985 28.87 -40.06 -0.85
CA GLU A 985 29.12 -41.00 0.24
C GLU A 985 27.96 -41.02 1.24
N ILE A 986 27.17 -42.10 1.23
CA ILE A 986 26.19 -42.35 2.28
C ILE A 986 26.94 -42.60 3.60
N SER A 987 26.51 -41.92 4.66
CA SER A 987 27.14 -41.99 5.99
C SER A 987 27.00 -43.39 6.61
N SER A 988 27.95 -43.77 7.46
CA SER A 988 27.85 -45.01 8.27
C SER A 988 26.56 -45.06 9.08
N GLN A 989 26.08 -43.91 9.54
CA GLN A 989 24.85 -43.76 10.31
C GLN A 989 23.59 -44.03 9.48
N SER A 990 23.51 -43.52 8.25
CA SER A 990 22.39 -43.77 7.35
C SER A 990 22.33 -45.26 6.95
N TRP A 991 23.48 -45.87 6.69
CA TRP A 991 23.56 -47.33 6.51
C TRP A 991 23.10 -48.10 7.75
N ASN A 992 23.47 -47.63 8.95
CA ASN A 992 23.02 -48.25 10.19
C ASN A 992 21.50 -48.11 10.41
N TYR A 993 20.86 -47.04 9.95
CA TYR A 993 19.40 -46.94 10.01
C TYR A 993 18.73 -48.04 9.18
N ILE A 994 19.22 -48.32 7.98
CA ILE A 994 18.72 -49.45 7.17
C ILE A 994 19.01 -50.78 7.86
N CYS A 995 20.23 -50.96 8.37
CA CYS A 995 20.65 -52.17 9.07
C CYS A 995 19.76 -52.46 10.30
N TYR A 996 19.67 -51.50 11.22
CA TYR A 996 18.97 -51.65 12.48
C TYR A 996 17.45 -51.78 12.29
N PHE A 997 16.82 -50.82 11.61
CA PHE A 997 15.37 -50.88 11.39
C PHE A 997 14.98 -51.99 10.42
N GLY A 998 15.82 -52.30 9.43
CA GLY A 998 15.63 -53.48 8.58
C GLY A 998 15.60 -54.77 9.37
N SER A 999 16.54 -54.95 10.29
CA SER A 999 16.58 -56.10 11.18
C SER A 999 15.35 -56.17 12.08
N LEU A 1000 14.95 -55.04 12.68
CA LEU A 1000 13.73 -54.97 13.49
C LEU A 1000 12.47 -55.34 12.71
N HIS A 1001 12.36 -54.94 11.44
CA HIS A 1001 11.17 -55.16 10.61
C HIS A 1001 11.22 -56.48 9.79
N GLY A 1002 12.11 -57.42 10.16
CA GLY A 1002 12.14 -58.76 9.56
C GLY A 1002 12.97 -58.89 8.27
N TYR A 1003 13.76 -57.88 7.92
CA TYR A 1003 14.63 -57.85 6.75
C TYR A 1003 16.10 -58.11 7.09
N ALA A 1004 16.40 -58.73 8.25
CA ALA A 1004 17.76 -58.92 8.76
C ALA A 1004 18.71 -59.57 7.71
N THR A 1005 18.26 -60.61 7.02
CA THR A 1005 19.04 -61.27 5.95
C THR A 1005 19.29 -60.33 4.76
N ASN A 1006 18.32 -59.47 4.41
CA ASN A 1006 18.42 -58.55 3.27
C ASN A 1006 19.36 -57.36 3.54
N VAL A 1007 19.50 -56.95 4.80
CA VAL A 1007 20.28 -55.77 5.18
C VAL A 1007 21.66 -56.11 5.75
N MET A 1008 22.02 -57.40 5.83
CA MET A 1008 23.28 -57.84 6.45
C MET A 1008 24.52 -57.27 5.73
N ASP A 1009 24.55 -57.25 4.40
CA ASP A 1009 25.63 -56.61 3.62
C ASP A 1009 25.74 -55.10 3.92
N ILE A 1010 24.61 -54.44 4.17
CA ILE A 1010 24.56 -53.02 4.56
C ILE A 1010 25.11 -52.83 5.98
N CYS A 1011 24.78 -53.73 6.90
CA CYS A 1011 25.32 -53.74 8.26
C CYS A 1011 26.85 -53.88 8.28
N GLU A 1012 27.39 -54.79 7.46
CA GLU A 1012 28.85 -54.96 7.34
C GLU A 1012 29.52 -53.71 6.77
N LYS A 1013 28.94 -53.10 5.72
CA LYS A 1013 29.42 -51.83 5.15
C LYS A 1013 29.40 -50.69 6.16
N ALA A 1014 28.37 -50.59 6.99
CA ALA A 1014 28.27 -49.57 8.02
C ALA A 1014 29.43 -49.68 9.02
N VAL A 1015 29.66 -50.89 9.56
CA VAL A 1015 30.74 -51.13 10.54
C VAL A 1015 32.12 -51.01 9.92
N ALA A 1016 32.34 -51.49 8.69
CA ALA A 1016 33.62 -51.35 8.00
C ALA A 1016 34.05 -49.89 7.82
N LYS A 1017 33.09 -48.97 7.65
CA LYS A 1017 33.36 -47.53 7.50
C LYS A 1017 33.77 -46.86 8.82
N GLU A 1018 33.25 -47.31 9.96
CA GLU A 1018 33.64 -46.82 11.29
C GLU A 1018 33.75 -47.98 12.30
N PRO A 1019 34.86 -48.74 12.26
CA PRO A 1019 35.02 -49.95 13.08
C PRO A 1019 35.03 -49.69 14.59
N GLU A 1020 35.38 -48.48 15.00
CA GLU A 1020 35.43 -48.08 16.41
C GLU A 1020 34.08 -47.60 16.96
N ASN A 1021 33.05 -47.49 16.12
CA ASN A 1021 31.74 -46.98 16.53
C ASN A 1021 30.84 -48.12 17.03
N GLY A 1022 30.74 -48.25 18.36
CA GLY A 1022 29.96 -49.31 19.01
C GLY A 1022 28.47 -49.33 18.62
N LEU A 1023 27.86 -48.20 18.26
CA LEU A 1023 26.44 -48.13 17.84
C LEU A 1023 26.17 -48.85 16.51
N LEU A 1024 27.17 -48.92 15.63
CA LEU A 1024 27.06 -49.64 14.36
C LEU A 1024 27.17 -51.15 14.61
N LYS A 1025 28.06 -51.54 15.53
CA LYS A 1025 28.21 -52.92 15.98
C LYS A 1025 26.94 -53.43 16.66
N GLU A 1026 26.31 -52.62 17.51
CA GLU A 1026 25.01 -52.95 18.10
C GLU A 1026 23.95 -53.27 17.02
N GLY A 1027 23.86 -52.44 15.99
CA GLY A 1027 22.91 -52.65 14.90
C GLY A 1027 23.20 -53.91 14.08
N ARG A 1028 24.47 -54.18 13.81
CA ARG A 1028 24.93 -55.41 13.16
C ARG A 1028 24.74 -56.66 14.04
N GLY A 1029 24.96 -56.54 15.35
CA GLY A 1029 24.77 -57.62 16.32
C GLY A 1029 23.32 -58.07 16.40
N LEU A 1030 22.37 -57.14 16.32
CA LEU A 1030 20.94 -57.46 16.17
C LEU A 1030 20.66 -58.24 14.88
N ALA A 1031 21.20 -57.78 13.74
CA ALA A 1031 21.05 -58.47 12.46
C ALA A 1031 21.60 -59.89 12.52
N ARG A 1032 22.83 -60.06 13.04
CA ARG A 1032 23.51 -61.35 13.20
C ARG A 1032 22.76 -62.32 14.10
N ALA A 1033 22.22 -61.83 15.23
CA ALA A 1033 21.42 -62.65 16.13
C ALA A 1033 20.13 -63.16 15.45
N LEU A 1034 19.50 -62.34 14.61
CA LEU A 1034 18.30 -62.71 13.86
C LEU A 1034 18.59 -63.63 12.67
N THR A 1035 19.80 -63.59 12.10
CA THR A 1035 20.23 -64.49 11.00
C THR A 1035 20.93 -65.77 11.48
N GLY A 1036 21.12 -65.95 12.80
CA GLY A 1036 21.69 -67.16 13.39
C GLY A 1036 23.21 -67.14 13.60
N ASP A 1037 23.89 -66.00 13.40
CA ASP A 1037 25.30 -65.82 13.76
C ASP A 1037 25.41 -65.38 15.23
N THR A 1038 25.20 -66.35 16.13
CA THR A 1038 25.21 -66.13 17.57
C THR A 1038 26.57 -65.65 18.08
N ALA A 1039 27.67 -66.20 17.55
CA ALA A 1039 29.02 -65.86 18.00
C ALA A 1039 29.39 -64.43 17.60
N GLY A 1040 29.09 -64.02 16.36
CA GLY A 1040 29.30 -62.66 15.89
C GLY A 1040 28.40 -61.63 16.59
N ALA A 1041 27.15 -61.99 16.90
CA ALA A 1041 26.25 -61.13 17.67
C ALA A 1041 26.74 -60.86 19.09
N ILE A 1042 27.21 -61.89 19.81
CA ILE A 1042 27.79 -61.74 21.15
C ILE A 1042 29.00 -60.81 21.09
N SER A 1043 29.91 -61.01 20.14
CA SER A 1043 31.10 -60.16 19.99
C SER A 1043 30.75 -58.69 19.75
N ASP A 1044 29.75 -58.41 18.90
CA ASP A 1044 29.31 -57.06 18.58
C ASP A 1044 28.62 -56.36 19.77
N PHE A 1045 27.77 -57.07 20.53
CA PHE A 1045 27.14 -56.51 21.73
C PHE A 1045 28.16 -56.27 22.86
N GLN A 1046 29.15 -57.14 23.03
CA GLN A 1046 30.24 -56.94 23.98
C GLN A 1046 31.08 -55.71 23.61
N ALA A 1047 31.48 -55.60 22.34
CA ALA A 1047 32.23 -54.44 21.85
C ALA A 1047 31.44 -53.13 22.01
N PHE A 1048 30.10 -53.17 21.89
CA PHE A 1048 29.25 -52.01 22.17
C PHE A 1048 29.24 -51.63 23.66
N LEU A 1049 29.14 -52.60 24.57
CA LEU A 1049 29.18 -52.35 26.02
C LEU A 1049 30.53 -51.74 26.44
N GLU A 1050 31.64 -52.32 25.97
CA GLU A 1050 32.99 -51.81 26.21
C GLU A 1050 33.16 -50.38 25.68
N TRP A 1051 32.63 -50.10 24.48
CA TRP A 1051 32.66 -48.76 23.88
C TRP A 1051 31.89 -47.74 24.73
N ILE A 1052 30.72 -48.10 25.27
CA ILE A 1052 29.98 -47.24 26.19
C ILE A 1052 30.79 -47.02 27.48
N ASP A 1053 31.38 -48.08 28.06
CA ASP A 1053 32.17 -47.96 29.29
C ASP A 1053 33.38 -47.05 29.10
N GLN A 1054 34.14 -47.20 28.02
CA GLN A 1054 35.28 -46.34 27.70
C GLN A 1054 34.87 -44.88 27.48
N ARG A 1055 33.78 -44.64 26.74
CA ARG A 1055 33.33 -43.28 26.38
C ARG A 1055 32.78 -42.49 27.56
N TYR A 1056 32.18 -43.15 28.55
CA TYR A 1056 31.56 -42.49 29.71
C TYR A 1056 32.35 -42.59 31.01
N SER A 1057 33.45 -43.34 31.03
CA SER A 1057 34.42 -43.31 32.14
C SER A 1057 35.23 -42.00 32.20
N SER A 1058 35.38 -41.29 31.08
CA SER A 1058 36.17 -40.05 30.97
C SER A 1058 35.43 -38.75 31.31
N MET A 1059 34.10 -38.77 31.46
CA MET A 1059 33.28 -37.57 31.66
C MET A 1059 33.03 -37.17 33.14
N GLY A 1060 33.68 -37.84 34.11
CA GLY A 1060 33.67 -37.45 35.54
C GLY A 1060 32.31 -37.47 36.26
N ASN A 1061 31.22 -37.82 35.57
CA ASN A 1061 29.85 -37.74 36.08
C ASN A 1061 29.25 -39.14 36.16
N HIS A 1062 29.73 -39.94 37.11
CA HIS A 1062 29.13 -41.23 37.44
C HIS A 1062 27.75 -41.01 38.08
N GLY A 1063 26.69 -40.98 37.27
CA GLY A 1063 25.34 -41.25 37.76
C GLY A 1063 24.15 -40.40 37.30
N ARG A 1064 24.19 -39.63 36.21
CA ARG A 1064 22.99 -38.88 35.76
C ARG A 1064 22.65 -38.96 34.27
N ILE A 1065 22.75 -40.15 33.67
CA ILE A 1065 22.01 -40.46 32.43
C ILE A 1065 20.87 -41.42 32.79
N PRO A 1066 19.62 -40.92 32.92
CA PRO A 1066 18.47 -41.76 33.27
C PRO A 1066 18.28 -42.90 32.26
N GLY A 1067 18.24 -44.15 32.75
CA GLY A 1067 17.99 -45.36 31.95
C GLY A 1067 19.23 -46.06 31.37
N LEU A 1068 20.44 -45.47 31.49
CA LEU A 1068 21.66 -46.07 30.90
C LEU A 1068 22.03 -47.42 31.53
N GLN A 1069 21.92 -47.55 32.85
CA GLN A 1069 22.21 -48.81 33.56
C GLN A 1069 21.21 -49.91 33.23
N SER A 1070 19.92 -49.56 33.12
CA SER A 1070 18.88 -50.48 32.66
C SER A 1070 19.14 -50.96 31.23
N TYR A 1071 19.62 -50.07 30.36
CA TYR A 1071 19.97 -50.40 28.99
C TYR A 1071 21.18 -51.33 28.88
N LYS A 1072 22.25 -51.06 29.63
CA LYS A 1072 23.42 -51.97 29.72
C LYS A 1072 23.02 -53.35 30.24
N LYS A 1073 22.16 -53.40 31.25
CA LYS A 1073 21.63 -54.66 31.80
C LYS A 1073 20.85 -55.46 30.76
N GLN A 1074 20.04 -54.79 29.94
CA GLN A 1074 19.30 -55.41 28.84
C GLN A 1074 20.24 -56.00 27.77
N GLN A 1075 21.28 -55.27 27.37
CA GLN A 1075 22.29 -55.74 26.42
C GLN A 1075 23.09 -56.93 26.97
N GLN A 1076 23.43 -56.89 28.26
CA GLN A 1076 24.11 -58.01 28.93
C GLN A 1076 23.20 -59.25 29.00
N GLN A 1077 21.91 -59.07 29.26
CA GLN A 1077 20.94 -60.15 29.22
C GLN A 1077 20.85 -60.79 27.84
N TRP A 1078 20.88 -60.00 26.75
CA TRP A 1078 20.92 -60.55 25.39
C TRP A 1078 22.17 -61.39 25.14
N ILE A 1079 23.34 -60.95 25.62
CA ILE A 1079 24.58 -61.73 25.52
C ILE A 1079 24.46 -63.05 26.28
N ASP A 1080 23.93 -63.03 27.50
CA ASP A 1080 23.81 -64.21 28.36
C ASP A 1080 22.81 -65.24 27.78
N GLU A 1081 21.69 -64.77 27.22
CA GLU A 1081 20.72 -65.62 26.53
C GLU A 1081 21.30 -66.25 25.25
N LEU A 1082 22.02 -65.46 24.44
CA LEU A 1082 22.72 -65.95 23.24
C LEU A 1082 23.78 -67.00 23.60
N ARG A 1083 24.54 -66.82 24.68
CA ARG A 1083 25.52 -67.80 25.18
C ARG A 1083 24.87 -69.10 25.66
N ALA A 1084 23.65 -69.02 26.19
CA ALA A 1084 22.85 -70.17 26.56
C ALA A 1084 22.19 -70.88 25.36
N GLY A 1085 22.47 -70.45 24.13
CA GLY A 1085 21.90 -71.01 22.90
C GLY A 1085 20.45 -70.57 22.64
N LYS A 1086 19.95 -69.55 23.34
CA LYS A 1086 18.60 -69.01 23.18
C LYS A 1086 18.66 -67.69 22.39
N ASN A 1087 17.73 -67.48 21.45
CA ASN A 1087 17.62 -66.20 20.76
C ASN A 1087 16.74 -65.23 21.58
N PRO A 1088 17.28 -64.12 22.10
CA PRO A 1088 16.53 -63.17 22.92
C PRO A 1088 15.50 -62.36 22.12
N PHE A 1089 15.58 -62.34 20.79
CA PHE A 1089 14.75 -61.49 19.93
C PHE A 1089 13.48 -62.20 19.45
N THR A 1090 12.58 -62.55 20.38
CA THR A 1090 11.23 -63.07 20.03
C THR A 1090 10.38 -61.98 19.36
N GLU A 1091 9.30 -62.35 18.66
CA GLU A 1091 8.41 -61.34 18.04
C GLU A 1091 7.78 -60.37 19.05
N GLU A 1092 7.60 -60.76 20.31
CA GLU A 1092 7.19 -59.86 21.39
C GLU A 1092 8.28 -58.85 21.73
N VAL A 1093 9.54 -59.31 21.82
CA VAL A 1093 10.71 -58.44 22.04
C VAL A 1093 10.92 -57.52 20.84
N LEU A 1094 10.81 -58.01 19.60
CA LEU A 1094 10.91 -57.18 18.40
C LEU A 1094 9.76 -56.18 18.29
N LYS A 1095 8.52 -56.55 18.63
CA LYS A 1095 7.40 -55.60 18.74
C LYS A 1095 7.68 -54.54 19.81
N SER A 1096 8.24 -54.93 20.95
CA SER A 1096 8.67 -53.96 21.96
C SER A 1096 9.73 -53.01 21.37
N LEU A 1097 10.76 -53.51 20.70
CA LEU A 1097 11.79 -52.67 20.09
C LEU A 1097 11.27 -51.80 18.92
N ARG A 1098 10.22 -52.22 18.22
CA ARG A 1098 9.50 -51.44 17.18
C ARG A 1098 8.64 -50.32 17.80
N VAL A 1099 7.88 -50.61 18.86
CA VAL A 1099 6.99 -49.65 19.56
C VAL A 1099 7.80 -48.69 20.43
N PHE A 1100 8.72 -49.22 21.23
CA PHE A 1100 9.70 -48.47 22.04
C PHE A 1100 10.82 -47.86 21.20
N GLY A 1101 10.86 -48.08 19.87
CA GLY A 1101 11.65 -47.30 18.92
C GLY A 1101 11.29 -45.81 18.86
N THR A 1102 10.29 -45.39 19.63
CA THR A 1102 9.94 -43.99 19.92
C THR A 1102 10.13 -43.57 21.39
N PHE A 1103 10.46 -44.50 22.30
CA PHE A 1103 11.15 -44.16 23.56
C PHE A 1103 12.63 -44.02 23.24
N ASP A 1104 12.94 -42.85 22.72
CA ASP A 1104 14.22 -42.20 22.93
C ASP A 1104 14.42 -42.11 24.46
N THR A 1105 14.86 -43.20 25.11
CA THR A 1105 15.28 -43.10 26.52
C THR A 1105 16.33 -42.01 26.53
N ARG A 1106 16.25 -41.05 27.46
CA ARG A 1106 17.24 -39.96 27.54
C ARG A 1106 18.68 -40.50 27.40
N ALA A 1107 18.95 -41.73 27.85
CA ALA A 1107 20.17 -42.49 27.58
C ALA A 1107 20.46 -42.77 26.10
N GLN A 1108 19.58 -43.44 25.35
CA GLN A 1108 19.80 -43.70 23.91
C GLN A 1108 19.89 -42.41 23.09
N THR A 1109 19.06 -41.40 23.41
CA THR A 1109 19.13 -40.07 22.76
C THR A 1109 20.46 -39.42 23.02
N PHE A 1110 20.89 -39.45 24.28
CA PHE A 1110 22.11 -38.81 24.73
C PHE A 1110 23.31 -39.51 24.10
N ILE A 1111 23.36 -40.85 24.10
CA ILE A 1111 24.42 -41.62 23.45
C ILE A 1111 24.47 -41.38 21.94
N ARG A 1112 23.32 -41.32 21.26
CA ARG A 1112 23.24 -41.06 19.82
C ARG A 1112 23.44 -39.58 19.46
N ARG A 1113 23.28 -38.63 20.40
CA ARG A 1113 23.57 -37.18 20.21
C ARG A 1113 25.01 -36.81 20.58
N SER A 1114 25.60 -37.42 21.60
CA SER A 1114 26.98 -37.15 22.03
C SER A 1114 28.04 -37.81 21.14
N SER A 1115 27.66 -38.80 20.33
CA SER A 1115 28.48 -39.31 19.22
C SER A 1115 28.65 -38.32 18.07
N ILE A 1116 27.76 -37.32 17.96
CA ILE A 1116 27.74 -36.32 16.87
C ILE A 1116 28.77 -35.20 17.10
N ASN A 1117 29.14 -34.90 18.34
CA ASN A 1117 29.93 -33.71 18.69
C ASN A 1117 31.44 -33.92 18.85
N PHE A 1118 32.01 -35.06 18.43
CA PHE A 1118 33.46 -35.31 18.57
C PHE A 1118 34.07 -35.88 17.28
N ARG A 1119 34.02 -35.10 16.21
CA ARG A 1119 35.03 -35.13 15.14
C ARG A 1119 35.46 -33.70 14.84
N GLY A 1120 36.70 -33.38 15.20
CA GLY A 1120 37.32 -32.09 14.92
C GLY A 1120 37.64 -31.92 13.44
N SER A 1121 37.35 -30.72 12.95
CA SER A 1121 38.27 -29.87 12.17
C SER A 1121 39.06 -30.52 11.02
N ILE A 1122 38.46 -30.56 9.83
CA ILE A 1122 39.11 -30.17 8.57
C ILE A 1122 38.07 -29.37 7.77
N GLY A 1123 38.43 -28.17 7.32
CA GLY A 1123 37.51 -27.07 7.06
C GLY A 1123 36.71 -27.11 5.75
N VAL A 1124 35.42 -26.78 5.87
CA VAL A 1124 34.58 -25.98 4.97
C VAL A 1124 33.47 -25.37 5.87
N PRO A 1125 33.09 -24.07 5.75
CA PRO A 1125 32.14 -23.46 6.67
C PRO A 1125 30.70 -23.89 6.33
N GLU A 1126 30.11 -24.78 7.15
CA GLU A 1126 28.70 -25.13 7.09
C GLU A 1126 27.86 -24.17 7.96
N GLN A 1127 26.94 -23.45 7.32
CA GLN A 1127 25.94 -22.62 7.97
C GLN A 1127 25.02 -23.48 8.86
N ARG A 1128 25.06 -23.26 10.18
CA ARG A 1128 24.06 -23.78 11.12
C ARG A 1128 22.70 -23.14 10.83
N ASN A 1129 21.78 -23.89 10.23
CA ASN A 1129 20.36 -23.56 10.20
C ASN A 1129 19.75 -23.74 11.60
N GLU A 1130 19.16 -22.66 12.11
CA GLU A 1130 18.37 -22.61 13.33
C GLU A 1130 17.14 -23.53 13.22
N ARG A 1131 16.91 -24.32 14.27
CA ARG A 1131 15.65 -25.05 14.48
C ARG A 1131 14.55 -24.05 14.85
N ASN A 1132 13.52 -23.97 14.02
CA ASN A 1132 12.21 -23.47 14.39
C ASN A 1132 11.52 -24.48 15.33
N ASP A 1133 11.68 -24.31 16.64
CA ASP A 1133 10.74 -24.90 17.62
C ASP A 1133 9.49 -24.00 17.69
N LEU A 1134 8.49 -24.34 16.87
CA LEU A 1134 7.11 -23.91 17.03
C LEU A 1134 6.55 -24.53 18.32
N THR A 1135 6.60 -23.76 19.40
CA THR A 1135 5.84 -24.05 20.62
C THR A 1135 4.39 -23.65 20.37
N ILE A 1136 3.55 -24.63 20.04
CA ILE A 1136 2.10 -24.52 20.19
C ILE A 1136 1.80 -24.73 21.67
N LYS A 1137 1.45 -23.66 22.39
CA LYS A 1137 0.81 -23.71 23.71
C LYS A 1137 -0.64 -23.28 23.59
N GLY A 1138 -1.53 -24.23 23.85
CA GLY A 1138 -2.98 -24.17 24.07
C GLY A 1138 -3.39 -25.64 24.23
N ASP A 1139 -4.02 -26.13 25.29
CA ASP A 1139 -4.83 -25.49 26.31
C ASP A 1139 -4.69 -26.18 27.67
N VAL A 1140 -5.14 -25.43 28.66
CA VAL A 1140 -5.46 -25.78 30.04
C VAL A 1140 -6.46 -26.94 30.08
N PHE A 1141 -6.15 -28.00 30.83
CA PHE A 1141 -7.16 -28.81 31.51
C PHE A 1141 -7.07 -28.48 33.01
N ILE A 1142 -8.15 -27.95 33.56
CA ILE A 1142 -8.39 -27.82 35.00
C ILE A 1142 -9.69 -28.58 35.28
N PHE A 1143 -9.64 -29.45 36.30
CA PHE A 1143 -10.70 -29.54 37.27
C PHE A 1143 -10.45 -28.49 38.34
#